data_AF-A0A812P6W5-F1
#
_entry.id   AF-A0A812P6W5-F1
#
_cell.length_a   1.000
_cell.length_b   1.000
_cell.length_c   1.000
_cell.angle_alpha   90.00
_cell.angle_beta   90.00
_cell.angle_gamma   90.00
#
_symmetry.space_group_name_H-M   'P 1'
#
loop_
_entity.id
_entity.type
_entity.pdbx_description
1 polymer ?
#
loop_
_entity_poly.entity_id
_entity_poly.type
_entity_poly.pdbx_seq_one_letter_code
_entity_poly.pdbx_strand_id
1 'polypeptide(L)'
;MVWGDGPDHLDRALKEGLPKQKLALLGFNEPNFPEQANLSPEKAAELWPSLEELAKNASIDYLVSPAVNFAEYDPIAWLRDFFEACQGCKVDAVAFHTYTCHGKYLKDHIEQYKVFGKPLWLTEFACSEAASPERLPAEGQMAFMREAIPLLEQEPAIAYYAWFNMFEDDWDFPIVDGKNGDAGLIYKNGSLSPLGELYASFASTAPLDPPPPAPPTTTPPPCGTAEPGEPCFEAVTWAMTVGVASNPEWYPGLSASSSFEEFQDFFFETQLNNQVCVRPACEACKTAETGETCYEDVAWAMSTGIQKHPEWYPGLTTSSSFEEVQQFLYLSESNTNCAKPCEPLCTSRRLCSAMGVNVFGYDGFRDAAAVATAVGNLFAQGVRNFRVINVGGWANTALEAIDLAAAGSEEPTSVQITSLFFDSPATCDSLPSWMDFSMSVALEKLAKLSHVSRLLVQIDTCSICQSSPLYCINPTEQGFGQVQESSKAKVFADFIQNEYFDRIKEAHAAFPINVEFVIPFQNEQSSPLSMLTALQAQLSPLQAAGRRFHLEGTVYPFWTSGSLWAPFDSAVTKGFMDFAQDLGFDGFVVAETGWPQKCSASNTRPPNLENMCRYWRSTLREVEALAAKGRLLAYHWKMGPANDGSCGEQTWGLFEPDGSAVCEDIWDI
;
A
#
# COMPACT_ATOMS: atom_id res chain seq x y z
N MET A 1 9.67 39.18 -6.26
CA MET A 1 9.27 38.83 -7.63
C MET A 1 9.08 40.10 -8.44
N VAL A 2 9.47 40.11 -9.71
CA VAL A 2 9.05 41.12 -10.69
C VAL A 2 8.02 40.45 -11.59
N TRP A 3 6.73 40.72 -11.36
CA TRP A 3 5.64 39.93 -11.92
C TRP A 3 5.49 40.09 -13.45
N GLY A 4 5.61 41.30 -13.98
CA GLY A 4 5.49 41.59 -15.42
C GLY A 4 6.24 42.87 -15.81
N ASP A 5 6.00 43.39 -17.02
CA ASP A 5 6.68 44.57 -17.57
C ASP A 5 5.92 45.89 -17.37
N GLY A 6 4.73 45.84 -16.77
CA GLY A 6 3.85 47.00 -16.59
C GLY A 6 4.25 47.99 -15.48
N PRO A 7 3.49 49.10 -15.35
CA PRO A 7 3.79 50.22 -14.47
C PRO A 7 3.87 49.83 -12.98
N ASP A 8 3.12 48.81 -12.56
CA ASP A 8 3.08 48.34 -11.16
C ASP A 8 4.14 47.25 -10.87
N HIS A 9 4.92 46.84 -11.86
CA HIS A 9 5.85 45.72 -11.79
C HIS A 9 7.29 46.17 -12.08
N LEU A 10 7.82 45.91 -13.27
CA LEU A 10 9.21 46.25 -13.62
C LEU A 10 9.47 47.75 -13.57
N ASP A 11 8.57 48.57 -14.13
CA ASP A 11 8.72 50.04 -14.11
C ASP A 11 8.79 50.59 -12.68
N ARG A 12 7.94 50.08 -11.79
CA ARG A 12 7.96 50.43 -10.37
C ARG A 12 9.26 49.97 -9.72
N ALA A 13 9.69 48.74 -9.97
CA ALA A 13 10.94 48.21 -9.41
C ALA A 13 12.16 49.01 -9.87
N LEU A 14 12.21 49.41 -11.15
CA LEU A 14 13.26 50.28 -11.70
C LEU A 14 13.27 51.67 -11.07
N LYS A 15 12.09 52.21 -10.76
CA LYS A 15 11.94 53.54 -10.15
C LYS A 15 12.24 53.55 -8.65
N GLU A 16 11.72 52.58 -7.92
CA GLU A 16 11.76 52.54 -6.45
C GLU A 16 12.97 51.75 -5.91
N GLY A 17 13.56 50.88 -6.74
CA GLY A 17 14.52 49.88 -6.32
C GLY A 17 13.88 48.73 -5.55
N LEU A 18 14.62 47.64 -5.36
CA LEU A 18 14.19 46.53 -4.53
C LEU A 18 14.74 46.68 -3.10
N PRO A 19 14.01 46.20 -2.08
CA PRO A 19 14.54 46.14 -0.73
C PRO A 19 15.78 45.23 -0.71
N LYS A 20 16.80 45.61 0.08
CA LYS A 20 17.99 44.77 0.26
C LYS A 20 17.60 43.47 0.96
N GLN A 21 17.69 42.35 0.24
CA GLN A 21 17.38 41.01 0.73
C GLN A 21 18.45 40.03 0.23
N LYS A 22 18.70 38.95 0.98
CA LYS A 22 19.81 38.01 0.71
C LYS A 22 19.45 36.77 -0.12
N LEU A 23 18.19 36.57 -0.49
CA LEU A 23 17.71 35.26 -0.95
C LEU A 23 17.69 35.13 -2.48
N ALA A 24 16.62 35.58 -3.15
CA ALA A 24 16.48 35.42 -4.59
C ALA A 24 15.53 36.45 -5.22
N LEU A 25 15.67 36.66 -6.53
CA LEU A 25 14.73 37.42 -7.35
C LEU A 25 14.02 36.46 -8.33
N LEU A 26 12.73 36.24 -8.10
CA LEU A 26 11.85 35.55 -9.07
C LEU A 26 11.53 36.48 -10.25
N GLY A 27 11.67 35.94 -11.47
CA GLY A 27 11.30 36.60 -12.72
C GLY A 27 9.79 36.72 -12.93
N PHE A 28 9.40 36.90 -14.19
CA PHE A 28 8.01 37.16 -14.59
C PHE A 28 7.06 35.99 -14.29
N ASN A 29 5.82 36.30 -13.92
CA ASN A 29 4.78 35.34 -13.59
C ASN A 29 4.00 34.93 -14.83
N GLU A 30 4.02 33.65 -15.17
CA GLU A 30 3.23 33.04 -16.25
C GLU A 30 3.24 33.88 -17.54
N PRO A 31 4.43 34.28 -18.06
CA PRO A 31 4.50 35.15 -19.24
C PRO A 31 3.88 34.50 -20.48
N ASN A 32 3.76 33.17 -20.50
CA ASN A 32 3.12 32.42 -21.58
C ASN A 32 1.58 32.40 -21.50
N PHE A 33 0.97 33.06 -20.51
CA PHE A 33 -0.49 33.24 -20.40
C PHE A 33 -0.92 34.67 -20.77
N PRO A 34 -1.95 34.84 -21.64
CA PRO A 34 -2.47 36.15 -22.02
C PRO A 34 -3.04 36.98 -20.86
N GLU A 35 -3.59 36.32 -19.84
CA GLU A 35 -4.22 36.96 -18.67
C GLU A 35 -3.22 37.30 -17.56
N GLN A 36 -1.96 36.89 -17.71
CA GLN A 36 -0.89 37.06 -16.71
C GLN A 36 0.11 38.12 -17.21
N ALA A 37 1.42 37.87 -17.11
CA ALA A 37 2.42 38.84 -17.58
C ALA A 37 2.41 39.02 -19.11
N ASN A 38 1.95 38.01 -19.86
CA ASN A 38 1.73 38.06 -21.31
C ASN A 38 2.93 38.61 -22.10
N LEU A 39 4.08 37.93 -21.99
CA LEU A 39 5.32 38.28 -22.65
C LEU A 39 5.77 37.16 -23.59
N SER A 40 6.23 37.54 -24.79
CA SER A 40 6.95 36.58 -25.63
C SER A 40 8.30 36.23 -25.00
N PRO A 41 8.90 35.06 -25.33
CA PRO A 41 10.22 34.69 -24.84
C PRO A 41 11.29 35.74 -25.16
N GLU A 42 11.26 36.31 -26.37
CA GLU A 42 12.20 37.35 -26.80
C GLU A 42 12.01 38.65 -26.02
N LYS A 43 10.77 39.02 -25.73
CA LYS A 43 10.49 40.22 -24.95
C LYS A 43 10.95 40.05 -23.50
N ALA A 44 10.68 38.90 -22.89
CA ALA A 44 11.18 38.58 -21.56
C ALA A 44 12.72 38.59 -21.51
N ALA A 45 13.38 38.05 -22.54
CA ALA A 45 14.84 38.09 -22.68
C ALA A 45 15.39 39.51 -22.86
N GLU A 46 14.74 40.36 -23.66
CA GLU A 46 15.10 41.77 -23.85
C GLU A 46 15.08 42.54 -22.51
N LEU A 47 14.10 42.23 -21.65
CA LEU A 47 13.92 42.88 -20.36
C LEU A 47 14.82 42.31 -19.25
N TRP A 48 15.32 41.07 -19.41
CA TRP A 48 16.07 40.37 -18.36
C TRP A 48 17.30 41.13 -17.83
N PRO A 49 18.11 41.85 -18.64
CA PRO A 49 19.22 42.66 -18.13
C PRO A 49 18.80 43.70 -17.09
N SER A 50 17.56 44.21 -17.17
CA SER A 50 17.01 45.12 -16.16
C SER A 50 16.79 44.41 -14.82
N LEU A 51 16.38 43.14 -14.83
CA LEU A 51 16.23 42.33 -13.62
C LEU A 51 17.60 42.01 -13.00
N GLU A 52 18.62 41.73 -13.82
CA GLU A 52 19.99 41.54 -13.35
C GLU A 52 20.55 42.79 -12.67
N GLU A 53 20.32 43.96 -13.26
CA GLU A 53 20.74 45.24 -12.66
C GLU A 53 20.00 45.51 -11.34
N LEU A 54 18.69 45.25 -11.30
CA LEU A 54 17.89 45.36 -10.07
C LEU A 54 18.40 44.43 -8.97
N ALA A 55 18.66 43.16 -9.30
CA ALA A 55 19.21 42.18 -8.38
C ALA A 55 20.57 42.62 -7.85
N LYS A 56 21.47 43.06 -8.74
CA LYS A 56 22.79 43.59 -8.36
C LYS A 56 22.71 44.78 -7.42
N ASN A 57 21.85 45.76 -7.72
CA ASN A 57 21.65 46.94 -6.89
C ASN A 57 21.06 46.61 -5.50
N ALA A 58 20.23 45.57 -5.45
CA ALA A 58 19.65 45.04 -4.21
C ALA A 58 20.57 44.07 -3.46
N SER A 59 21.75 43.73 -4.02
CA SER A 59 22.65 42.70 -3.50
C SER A 59 22.00 41.31 -3.43
N ILE A 60 21.19 40.99 -4.44
CA ILE A 60 20.58 39.68 -4.66
C ILE A 60 21.43 38.93 -5.69
N ASP A 61 21.98 37.78 -5.29
CA ASP A 61 22.90 37.00 -6.12
C ASP A 61 22.24 35.81 -6.82
N TYR A 62 20.95 35.55 -6.59
CA TYR A 62 20.24 34.38 -7.13
C TYR A 62 19.01 34.83 -7.94
N LEU A 63 19.00 34.54 -9.24
CA LEU A 63 17.88 34.87 -10.14
C LEU A 63 17.21 33.59 -10.60
N VAL A 64 15.88 33.54 -10.45
CA VAL A 64 15.06 32.42 -10.88
C VAL A 64 14.30 32.84 -12.14
N SER A 65 14.23 31.94 -13.13
CA SER A 65 13.61 32.20 -14.44
C SER A 65 12.19 32.76 -14.33
N PRO A 66 11.61 33.26 -15.44
CA PRO A 66 10.16 33.39 -15.50
C PRO A 66 9.50 32.04 -15.16
N ALA A 67 8.42 32.07 -14.37
CA ALA A 67 7.69 30.89 -13.96
C ALA A 67 6.60 30.60 -14.99
N VAL A 68 6.67 29.44 -15.65
CA VAL A 68 5.72 29.03 -16.70
C VAL A 68 4.83 27.89 -16.22
N ASN A 69 3.70 27.70 -16.90
CA ASN A 69 2.77 26.59 -16.68
C ASN A 69 2.12 26.18 -18.02
N PHE A 70 1.38 25.07 -18.07
CA PHE A 70 0.73 24.60 -19.29
C PHE A 70 -0.33 25.59 -19.79
N ALA A 71 -0.01 26.28 -20.88
CA ALA A 71 -0.87 27.24 -21.58
C ALA A 71 -1.10 26.80 -23.04
N GLU A 72 -1.68 27.69 -23.86
CA GLU A 72 -1.70 27.50 -25.32
C GLU A 72 -0.29 27.39 -25.90
N TYR A 73 0.66 28.17 -25.36
CA TYR A 73 2.08 27.96 -25.63
C TYR A 73 2.69 27.01 -24.59
N ASP A 74 3.12 25.82 -25.05
CA ASP A 74 3.89 24.83 -24.31
C ASP A 74 5.00 25.47 -23.46
N PRO A 75 5.02 25.22 -22.14
CA PRO A 75 5.92 25.90 -21.21
C PRO A 75 7.40 25.53 -21.44
N ILE A 76 7.68 24.30 -21.86
CA ILE A 76 9.05 23.84 -22.12
C ILE A 76 9.59 24.53 -23.37
N ALA A 77 8.79 24.64 -24.42
CA ALA A 77 9.14 25.39 -25.63
C ALA A 77 9.32 26.89 -25.34
N TRP A 78 8.42 27.52 -24.59
CA TRP A 78 8.55 28.93 -24.19
C TRP A 78 9.86 29.19 -23.45
N LEU A 79 10.22 28.34 -22.48
CA LEU A 79 11.49 28.46 -21.75
C LEU A 79 12.71 28.22 -22.64
N ARG A 80 12.66 27.27 -23.58
CA ARG A 80 13.74 27.04 -24.54
C ARG A 80 13.99 28.27 -25.39
N ASP A 81 12.93 28.86 -25.94
CA ASP A 81 13.03 30.09 -26.74
C ASP A 81 13.55 31.26 -25.90
N PHE A 82 13.15 31.36 -24.63
CA PHE A 82 13.66 32.39 -23.72
C PHE A 82 15.16 32.22 -23.49
N PHE A 83 15.63 31.01 -23.19
CA PHE A 83 17.05 30.73 -23.02
C PHE A 83 17.85 30.91 -24.32
N GLU A 84 17.25 30.61 -25.47
CA GLU A 84 17.86 30.85 -26.78
C GLU A 84 17.98 32.34 -27.09
N ALA A 85 16.99 33.16 -26.72
CA ALA A 85 17.00 34.61 -26.91
C ALA A 85 17.89 35.34 -25.88
N CYS A 86 18.06 34.78 -24.68
CA CYS A 86 18.81 35.37 -23.57
C CYS A 86 20.22 34.77 -23.42
N GLN A 87 20.97 34.65 -24.53
CA GLN A 87 22.33 34.09 -24.49
C GLN A 87 23.26 34.98 -23.67
N GLY A 88 23.65 34.50 -22.48
CA GLY A 88 24.51 35.22 -21.55
C GLY A 88 23.80 35.79 -20.32
N CYS A 89 22.47 35.67 -20.25
CA CYS A 89 21.70 36.03 -19.08
C CYS A 89 22.01 35.09 -17.91
N LYS A 90 22.12 35.67 -16.71
CA LYS A 90 22.20 34.96 -15.44
C LYS A 90 20.81 34.50 -15.04
N VAL A 91 20.64 33.19 -15.04
CA VAL A 91 19.47 32.48 -14.54
C VAL A 91 19.99 31.27 -13.77
N ASP A 92 19.84 31.31 -12.45
CA ASP A 92 20.42 30.32 -11.53
C ASP A 92 19.51 29.11 -11.32
N ALA A 93 18.18 29.28 -11.46
CA ALA A 93 17.19 28.22 -11.34
C ALA A 93 16.03 28.41 -12.34
N VAL A 94 15.32 27.32 -12.64
CA VAL A 94 14.10 27.32 -13.45
C VAL A 94 12.89 27.27 -12.54
N ALA A 95 12.00 28.26 -12.64
CA ALA A 95 10.70 28.25 -11.99
C ALA A 95 9.62 27.69 -12.91
N PHE A 96 8.68 26.98 -12.33
CA PHE A 96 7.47 26.54 -12.99
C PHE A 96 6.32 26.40 -11.99
N HIS A 97 5.10 26.41 -12.50
CA HIS A 97 3.91 26.09 -11.73
C HIS A 97 3.28 24.79 -12.24
N THR A 98 2.55 24.12 -11.37
CA THR A 98 1.69 23.02 -11.81
C THR A 98 0.48 22.89 -10.90
N TYR A 99 -0.68 22.71 -11.51
CA TYR A 99 -1.94 22.58 -10.77
C TYR A 99 -2.62 21.22 -10.98
N THR A 100 -1.85 20.15 -10.77
CA THR A 100 -2.35 18.76 -10.88
C THR A 100 -2.85 18.22 -9.55
N CYS A 101 -3.66 17.16 -9.59
CA CYS A 101 -4.28 16.59 -8.40
C CYS A 101 -3.68 15.24 -7.95
N HIS A 102 -2.62 14.77 -8.61
CA HIS A 102 -1.96 13.49 -8.29
C HIS A 102 -0.43 13.58 -8.30
N GLY A 103 0.23 12.90 -7.36
CA GLY A 103 1.68 12.88 -7.25
C GLY A 103 2.39 12.31 -8.49
N LYS A 104 1.76 11.36 -9.19
CA LYS A 104 2.28 10.83 -10.46
C LYS A 104 2.47 11.92 -11.51
N TYR A 105 1.45 12.74 -11.75
CA TYR A 105 1.52 13.80 -12.76
C TYR A 105 2.43 14.94 -12.32
N LEU A 106 2.52 15.21 -11.01
CA LEU A 106 3.52 16.13 -10.47
C LEU A 106 4.94 15.66 -10.83
N LYS A 107 5.23 14.36 -10.64
CA LYS A 107 6.50 13.76 -11.05
C LYS A 107 6.76 13.92 -12.54
N ASP A 108 5.77 13.58 -13.37
CA ASP A 108 5.87 13.68 -14.83
C ASP A 108 6.13 15.12 -15.29
N HIS A 109 5.58 16.12 -14.59
CA HIS A 109 5.86 17.53 -14.87
C HIS A 109 7.28 17.90 -14.47
N ILE A 110 7.75 17.50 -13.28
CA ILE A 110 9.12 17.77 -12.82
C ILE A 110 10.16 17.22 -13.81
N GLU A 111 9.97 15.99 -14.30
CA GLU A 111 10.87 15.36 -15.27
C GLU A 111 11.05 16.19 -16.56
N GLN A 112 9.99 16.85 -17.03
CA GLN A 112 10.05 17.66 -18.25
C GLN A 112 10.97 18.88 -18.11
N TYR A 113 11.03 19.49 -16.93
CA TYR A 113 11.87 20.66 -16.68
C TYR A 113 13.35 20.32 -16.42
N LYS A 114 13.68 19.05 -16.11
CA LYS A 114 15.09 18.63 -15.89
C LYS A 114 15.98 18.86 -17.12
N VAL A 115 15.40 18.97 -18.32
CA VAL A 115 16.13 19.25 -19.57
C VAL A 115 16.95 20.54 -19.53
N PHE A 116 16.60 21.50 -18.67
CA PHE A 116 17.33 22.77 -18.54
C PHE A 116 18.62 22.66 -17.71
N GLY A 117 18.84 21.53 -17.02
CA GLY A 117 20.08 21.28 -16.27
C GLY A 117 20.35 22.28 -15.14
N LYS A 118 19.30 22.89 -14.59
CA LYS A 118 19.34 23.87 -13.49
C LYS A 118 18.46 23.40 -12.33
N PRO A 119 18.73 23.81 -11.08
CA PRO A 119 17.81 23.60 -9.98
C PRO A 119 16.40 24.11 -10.31
N LEU A 120 15.39 23.38 -9.87
CA LEU A 120 13.99 23.67 -10.14
C LEU A 120 13.34 24.30 -8.91
N TRP A 121 12.53 25.33 -9.14
CA TRP A 121 11.71 25.99 -8.13
C TRP A 121 10.24 25.80 -8.50
N LEU A 122 9.53 24.98 -7.74
CA LEU A 122 8.09 24.82 -7.91
C LEU A 122 7.38 25.94 -7.14
N THR A 123 7.25 27.11 -7.77
CA THR A 123 6.85 28.33 -7.06
C THR A 123 5.36 28.41 -6.76
N GLU A 124 4.53 27.63 -7.46
CA GLU A 124 3.11 27.47 -7.17
C GLU A 124 2.66 26.04 -7.51
N PHE A 125 1.99 25.39 -6.57
CA PHE A 125 1.25 24.15 -6.83
C PHE A 125 0.09 23.95 -5.85
N ALA A 126 -1.01 23.42 -6.37
CA ALA A 126 -2.17 22.92 -5.64
C ALA A 126 -3.02 22.10 -6.61
N CYS A 127 -3.99 21.32 -6.11
CA CYS A 127 -4.92 20.65 -7.02
C CYS A 127 -5.94 21.66 -7.58
N SER A 128 -6.04 21.79 -8.91
CA SER A 128 -7.11 22.58 -9.55
C SER A 128 -7.69 21.92 -10.82
N GLU A 129 -7.49 20.62 -11.01
CA GLU A 129 -8.00 19.91 -12.18
C GLU A 129 -9.51 19.68 -12.06
N ALA A 130 -10.30 20.33 -12.91
CA ALA A 130 -11.74 20.10 -12.98
C ALA A 130 -12.10 18.64 -13.36
N ALA A 131 -11.15 17.91 -13.97
CA ALA A 131 -11.27 16.50 -14.29
C ALA A 131 -11.14 15.57 -13.07
N SER A 132 -10.62 16.09 -11.95
CA SER A 132 -10.49 15.40 -10.66
C SER A 132 -11.31 16.13 -9.59
N PRO A 133 -12.65 16.26 -9.76
CA PRO A 133 -13.49 17.04 -8.87
C PRO A 133 -13.49 16.50 -7.42
N GLU A 134 -13.14 15.23 -7.21
CA GLU A 134 -12.96 14.61 -5.91
C GLU A 134 -11.70 15.10 -5.16
N ARG A 135 -10.72 15.63 -5.89
CA ARG A 135 -9.46 16.15 -5.34
C ARG A 135 -9.53 17.65 -5.01
N LEU A 136 -10.54 18.37 -5.51
CA LEU A 136 -10.71 19.81 -5.29
C LEU A 136 -11.09 20.21 -3.84
N PRO A 137 -11.96 19.48 -3.12
CA PRO A 137 -12.32 19.80 -1.73
C PRO A 137 -11.14 19.63 -0.77
N ALA A 138 -11.27 20.17 0.44
CA ALA A 138 -10.18 20.18 1.44
C ALA A 138 -9.53 18.80 1.67
N GLU A 139 -10.33 17.73 1.77
CA GLU A 139 -9.80 16.37 1.94
C GLU A 139 -9.00 15.87 0.72
N GLY A 140 -9.47 16.22 -0.48
CA GLY A 140 -8.77 15.94 -1.73
C GLY A 140 -7.44 16.68 -1.85
N GLN A 141 -7.40 17.95 -1.42
CA GLN A 141 -6.17 18.74 -1.33
C GLN A 141 -5.19 18.14 -0.32
N MET A 142 -5.69 17.69 0.84
CA MET A 142 -4.87 17.01 1.85
C MET A 142 -4.32 15.69 1.32
N ALA A 143 -5.10 14.91 0.56
CA ALA A 143 -4.64 13.68 -0.09
C ALA A 143 -3.53 13.98 -1.11
N PHE A 144 -3.73 14.98 -1.97
CA PHE A 144 -2.69 15.40 -2.91
C PHE A 144 -1.43 15.90 -2.20
N MET A 145 -1.56 16.68 -1.12
CA MET A 145 -0.43 17.15 -0.33
C MET A 145 0.38 16.00 0.29
N ARG A 146 -0.27 14.93 0.78
CA ARG A 146 0.41 13.73 1.30
C ARG A 146 1.18 12.96 0.24
N GLU A 147 0.78 13.05 -1.02
CA GLU A 147 1.54 12.49 -2.15
C GLU A 147 2.67 13.44 -2.60
N ALA A 148 2.36 14.73 -2.71
CA ALA A 148 3.23 15.73 -3.31
C ALA A 148 4.44 16.09 -2.44
N ILE A 149 4.24 16.33 -1.13
CA ILE A 149 5.33 16.83 -0.28
C ILE A 149 6.45 15.81 -0.12
N PRO A 150 6.20 14.51 0.19
CA PRO A 150 7.28 13.52 0.27
C PRO A 150 8.01 13.33 -1.06
N LEU A 151 7.32 13.49 -2.20
CA LEU A 151 7.92 13.41 -3.53
C LEU A 151 8.86 14.57 -3.78
N LEU A 152 8.43 15.79 -3.45
CA LEU A 152 9.23 17.01 -3.61
C LEU A 152 10.47 17.02 -2.70
N GLU A 153 10.34 16.53 -1.46
CA GLU A 153 11.46 16.40 -0.51
C GLU A 153 12.50 15.35 -0.95
N GLN A 154 12.10 14.34 -1.73
CA GLN A 154 12.99 13.30 -2.24
C GLN A 154 13.59 13.61 -3.62
N GLU A 155 13.11 14.64 -4.30
CA GLU A 155 13.52 14.95 -5.68
C GLU A 155 14.70 15.93 -5.71
N PRO A 156 15.93 15.48 -6.02
CA PRO A 156 17.12 16.32 -5.94
C PRO A 156 17.13 17.49 -6.93
N ALA A 157 16.33 17.45 -8.01
CA ALA A 157 16.20 18.58 -8.91
C ALA A 157 15.38 19.73 -8.31
N ILE A 158 14.49 19.47 -7.34
CA ILE A 158 13.65 20.49 -6.69
C ILE A 158 14.44 21.13 -5.54
N ALA A 159 14.81 22.40 -5.71
CA ALA A 159 15.51 23.16 -4.67
C ALA A 159 14.53 23.81 -3.68
N TYR A 160 13.39 24.28 -4.17
CA TYR A 160 12.34 24.91 -3.37
C TYR A 160 10.97 24.63 -3.98
N TYR A 161 9.96 24.52 -3.12
CA TYR A 161 8.56 24.46 -3.53
C TYR A 161 7.70 25.37 -2.63
N ALA A 162 6.58 25.86 -3.16
CA ALA A 162 5.63 26.66 -2.41
C ALA A 162 4.19 26.29 -2.78
N TRP A 163 3.44 25.81 -1.79
CA TRP A 163 2.02 25.52 -1.96
C TRP A 163 1.24 26.79 -2.28
N PHE A 164 0.39 26.73 -3.30
CA PHE A 164 -0.42 27.86 -3.72
C PHE A 164 -1.67 27.99 -2.85
N ASN A 165 -1.70 29.06 -2.06
CA ASN A 165 -2.80 29.35 -1.14
C ASN A 165 -3.80 30.30 -1.82
N MET A 166 -4.89 29.74 -2.36
CA MET A 166 -5.95 30.53 -3.02
C MET A 166 -6.83 31.24 -1.98
N PHE A 167 -7.01 32.55 -2.12
CA PHE A 167 -7.97 33.34 -1.35
C PHE A 167 -8.99 33.97 -2.32
N GLU A 168 -10.25 33.52 -2.28
CA GLU A 168 -11.36 34.38 -2.71
C GLU A 168 -11.94 35.11 -1.49
N ASP A 169 -12.39 36.35 -1.72
CA ASP A 169 -12.73 37.33 -0.68
C ASP A 169 -13.99 37.00 0.15
N ASP A 170 -14.75 35.96 -0.18
CA ASP A 170 -15.97 35.57 0.56
C ASP A 170 -15.77 34.25 1.32
N TRP A 171 -15.84 34.33 2.65
CA TRP A 171 -15.64 33.20 3.55
C TRP A 171 -16.85 33.08 4.46
N ASP A 172 -17.67 32.06 4.22
CA ASP A 172 -18.46 31.34 5.20
C ASP A 172 -18.62 29.90 4.65
N PHE A 173 -17.78 28.97 5.11
CA PHE A 173 -17.77 27.51 4.84
C PHE A 173 -17.20 27.03 3.47
N PRO A 174 -16.62 25.79 3.40
CA PRO A 174 -15.81 25.30 2.27
C PRO A 174 -16.67 25.24 0.99
N ILE A 175 -16.08 25.59 -0.15
CA ILE A 175 -16.84 25.97 -1.35
C ILE A 175 -17.66 24.78 -1.85
N VAL A 176 -18.99 24.92 -1.72
CA VAL A 176 -20.03 23.91 -1.99
C VAL A 176 -20.37 23.78 -3.48
N ASP A 177 -19.58 24.34 -4.40
CA ASP A 177 -19.93 24.37 -5.83
C ASP A 177 -18.82 23.91 -6.79
N GLY A 178 -17.81 23.20 -6.28
CA GLY A 178 -16.95 22.34 -7.10
C GLY A 178 -16.17 23.03 -8.23
N LYS A 179 -15.92 24.34 -8.13
CA LYS A 179 -15.24 25.11 -9.19
C LYS A 179 -13.87 25.69 -8.80
N ASN A 180 -13.66 25.99 -7.52
CA ASN A 180 -12.38 26.52 -7.02
C ASN A 180 -11.99 25.70 -5.79
N GLY A 181 -10.91 24.91 -5.89
CA GLY A 181 -10.50 23.95 -4.87
C GLY A 181 -10.11 24.61 -3.54
N ASP A 182 -10.41 23.93 -2.42
CA ASP A 182 -10.14 24.39 -1.05
C ASP A 182 -8.63 24.30 -0.70
N ALA A 183 -7.75 24.91 -1.49
CA ALA A 183 -6.29 24.89 -1.30
C ALA A 183 -5.79 25.85 -0.20
N GLY A 184 -6.71 26.37 0.62
CA GLY A 184 -6.46 27.41 1.61
C GLY A 184 -5.67 26.91 2.82
N LEU A 185 -4.47 27.43 3.10
CA LEU A 185 -3.65 27.06 4.26
C LEU A 185 -3.97 27.85 5.53
N ILE A 186 -4.57 29.04 5.40
CA ILE A 186 -4.75 29.97 6.51
C ILE A 186 -6.17 30.54 6.47
N TYR A 187 -6.87 30.53 7.60
CA TYR A 187 -8.16 31.18 7.78
C TYR A 187 -8.03 32.71 7.79
N LYS A 188 -9.12 33.45 7.51
CA LYS A 188 -9.16 34.93 7.59
C LYS A 188 -8.67 35.52 8.92
N ASN A 189 -8.82 34.79 10.02
CA ASN A 189 -8.36 35.21 11.35
C ASN A 189 -6.86 35.01 11.57
N GLY A 190 -6.12 34.47 10.58
CA GLY A 190 -4.70 34.18 10.64
C GLY A 190 -4.33 32.83 11.25
N SER A 191 -5.30 31.99 11.66
CA SER A 191 -5.00 30.63 12.14
C SER A 191 -4.82 29.65 10.98
N LEU A 192 -4.05 28.59 11.17
CA LEU A 192 -3.90 27.53 10.17
C LEU A 192 -5.23 26.82 9.92
N SER A 193 -5.49 26.45 8.67
CA SER A 193 -6.52 25.48 8.31
C SER A 193 -6.03 24.05 8.55
N PRO A 194 -6.90 23.02 8.54
CA PRO A 194 -6.45 21.62 8.57
C PRO A 194 -5.40 21.29 7.50
N LEU A 195 -5.55 21.86 6.30
CA LEU A 195 -4.58 21.75 5.22
C LEU A 195 -3.26 22.48 5.57
N GLY A 196 -3.35 23.65 6.20
CA GLY A 196 -2.20 24.40 6.72
C GLY A 196 -1.44 23.69 7.84
N GLU A 197 -2.16 23.06 8.77
CA GLU A 197 -1.60 22.23 9.84
C GLU A 197 -0.86 21.02 9.24
N LEU A 198 -1.45 20.37 8.24
CA LEU A 198 -0.81 19.29 7.50
C LEU A 198 0.47 19.76 6.80
N TYR A 199 0.43 20.87 6.06
CA TYR A 199 1.61 21.41 5.39
C TYR A 199 2.73 21.73 6.38
N ALA A 200 2.39 22.37 7.52
CA ALA A 200 3.34 22.69 8.57
C ALA A 200 3.94 21.45 9.26
N SER A 201 3.19 20.35 9.34
CA SER A 201 3.65 19.12 9.97
C SER A 201 4.87 18.49 9.28
N PHE A 202 4.95 18.61 7.94
CA PHE A 202 6.09 18.14 7.16
C PHE A 202 7.39 18.91 7.48
N ALA A 203 7.27 20.19 7.84
CA ALA A 203 8.42 21.00 8.27
C ALA A 203 8.91 20.64 9.69
N SER A 204 8.04 20.07 10.53
CA SER A 204 8.37 19.68 11.92
C SER A 204 9.17 18.37 12.02
N THR A 205 9.21 17.58 10.94
CA THR A 205 9.99 16.35 10.83
C THR A 205 11.38 16.55 10.24
N ALA A 206 11.75 17.78 9.84
CA ALA A 206 13.10 18.12 9.38
C ALA A 206 13.96 18.60 10.57
N PRO A 207 15.12 18.01 10.86
CA PRO A 207 16.05 18.54 11.85
C PRO A 207 16.61 19.90 11.39
N LEU A 208 16.46 20.93 12.21
CA LEU A 208 17.13 22.22 12.07
C LEU A 208 18.61 22.09 12.45
N ASP A 209 19.46 21.69 11.49
CA ASP A 209 20.86 22.12 11.28
C ASP A 209 21.54 21.18 10.26
N PRO A 210 22.35 21.69 9.31
CA PRO A 210 23.09 20.83 8.39
C PRO A 210 24.22 20.09 9.14
N PRO A 211 24.39 18.77 8.98
CA PRO A 211 25.54 18.08 9.56
C PRO A 211 26.84 18.48 8.84
N PRO A 212 27.98 18.53 9.54
CA PRO A 212 29.29 18.79 8.94
C PRO A 212 29.63 17.69 7.90
N PRO A 213 30.52 17.96 6.93
CA PRO A 213 30.80 17.02 5.85
C PRO A 213 31.25 15.67 6.43
N ALA A 214 30.52 14.61 6.09
CA ALA A 214 30.79 13.27 6.59
C ALA A 214 32.18 12.79 6.13
N PRO A 215 32.96 12.13 7.02
CA PRO A 215 34.13 11.37 6.60
C PRO A 215 33.69 10.15 5.77
N PRO A 216 34.58 9.58 4.92
CA PRO A 216 34.20 8.53 3.99
C PRO A 216 33.80 7.28 4.76
N THR A 217 32.49 7.01 4.84
CA THR A 217 31.96 5.78 5.42
C THR A 217 31.95 4.68 4.38
N THR A 218 32.92 3.80 4.51
CA THR A 218 32.91 2.43 4.00
C THR A 218 31.80 1.65 4.70
N THR A 219 30.60 1.69 4.14
CA THR A 219 29.52 0.74 4.44
C THR A 219 29.42 -0.20 3.24
N PRO A 220 29.45 -1.54 3.39
CA PRO A 220 29.22 -2.41 2.25
C PRO A 220 27.77 -2.19 1.74
N PRO A 221 27.55 -2.04 0.41
CA PRO A 221 26.22 -1.75 -0.13
C PRO A 221 25.33 -3.01 -0.17
N PRO A 222 23.99 -2.86 -0.20
CA PRO A 222 23.06 -3.97 -0.36
C PRO A 222 23.27 -4.70 -1.70
N CYS A 223 23.11 -6.01 -1.71
CA CYS A 223 23.14 -6.86 -2.91
C CYS A 223 21.82 -6.80 -3.70
N GLY A 224 21.87 -6.98 -5.02
CA GLY A 224 20.73 -6.94 -5.93
C GLY A 224 21.16 -6.85 -7.39
N THR A 225 20.33 -7.29 -8.35
CA THR A 225 20.59 -7.07 -9.78
C THR A 225 20.35 -5.60 -10.10
N ALA A 226 21.31 -4.95 -10.75
CA ALA A 226 21.19 -3.55 -11.12
C ALA A 226 19.99 -3.36 -12.07
N GLU A 227 19.27 -2.25 -11.94
CA GLU A 227 18.09 -1.93 -12.76
C GLU A 227 18.34 -0.79 -13.77
N PRO A 228 17.58 -0.71 -14.88
CA PRO A 228 17.68 0.38 -15.85
C PRO A 228 17.63 1.77 -15.22
N GLY A 229 18.62 2.61 -15.52
CA GLY A 229 18.80 3.93 -14.91
C GLY A 229 19.84 3.99 -13.79
N GLU A 230 20.31 2.84 -13.28
CA GLU A 230 21.44 2.77 -12.35
C GLU A 230 22.80 2.86 -13.09
N PRO A 231 23.82 3.53 -12.53
CA PRO A 231 25.16 3.59 -13.13
C PRO A 231 25.78 2.21 -13.39
N CYS A 232 25.56 1.24 -12.49
CA CYS A 232 26.03 -0.13 -12.67
C CYS A 232 25.33 -0.82 -13.84
N PHE A 233 24.01 -0.60 -14.02
CA PHE A 233 23.26 -1.21 -15.11
C PHE A 233 23.72 -0.74 -16.48
N GLU A 234 23.97 0.56 -16.64
CA GLU A 234 24.46 1.14 -17.89
C GLU A 234 25.87 0.64 -18.22
N ALA A 235 26.75 0.53 -17.22
CA ALA A 235 28.11 0.02 -17.40
C ALA A 235 28.13 -1.45 -17.82
N VAL A 236 27.33 -2.29 -17.18
CA VAL A 236 27.18 -3.71 -17.51
C VAL A 236 26.58 -3.88 -18.90
N THR A 237 25.51 -3.14 -19.21
CA THR A 237 24.85 -3.19 -20.53
C THR A 237 25.82 -2.80 -21.65
N TRP A 238 26.64 -1.76 -21.46
CA TRP A 238 27.66 -1.38 -22.43
C TRP A 238 28.77 -2.44 -22.56
N ALA A 239 29.22 -3.02 -21.45
CA ALA A 239 30.24 -4.08 -21.46
C ALA A 239 29.77 -5.33 -22.20
N MET A 240 28.51 -5.74 -21.99
CA MET A 240 27.89 -6.88 -22.68
C MET A 240 27.72 -6.64 -24.19
N THR A 241 27.30 -5.44 -24.59
CA THR A 241 26.90 -5.15 -25.97
C THR A 241 28.04 -4.65 -26.85
N VAL A 242 29.00 -3.92 -26.26
CA VAL A 242 30.09 -3.25 -26.99
C VAL A 242 31.45 -3.63 -26.44
N GLY A 243 31.62 -3.60 -25.11
CA GLY A 243 32.92 -3.75 -24.44
C GLY A 243 33.59 -5.09 -24.72
N VAL A 244 32.92 -6.21 -24.43
CA VAL A 244 33.48 -7.57 -24.55
C VAL A 244 33.78 -7.95 -26.01
N ALA A 245 33.05 -7.40 -26.97
CA ALA A 245 33.30 -7.61 -28.39
C ALA A 245 34.50 -6.79 -28.89
N SER A 246 34.69 -5.59 -28.35
CA SER A 246 35.73 -4.65 -28.81
C SER A 246 37.07 -4.86 -28.12
N ASN A 247 37.07 -5.26 -26.83
CA ASN A 247 38.25 -5.46 -26.00
C ASN A 247 38.06 -6.67 -25.07
N PRO A 248 38.01 -7.91 -25.61
CA PRO A 248 37.73 -9.12 -24.83
C PRO A 248 38.76 -9.38 -23.71
N GLU A 249 39.98 -8.88 -23.86
CA GLU A 249 41.05 -8.98 -22.87
C GLU A 249 40.77 -8.20 -21.57
N TRP A 250 39.82 -7.25 -21.57
CA TRP A 250 39.41 -6.53 -20.36
C TRP A 250 38.45 -7.34 -19.47
N TYR A 251 37.87 -8.42 -20.00
CA TYR A 251 36.84 -9.22 -19.34
C TYR A 251 37.23 -10.70 -19.30
N PRO A 252 38.33 -11.09 -18.63
CA PRO A 252 38.80 -12.46 -18.61
C PRO A 252 37.72 -13.39 -18.03
N GLY A 253 37.35 -14.42 -18.81
CA GLY A 253 36.33 -15.40 -18.42
C GLY A 253 34.90 -15.04 -18.83
N LEU A 254 34.66 -13.82 -19.34
CA LEU A 254 33.37 -13.41 -19.89
C LEU A 254 33.36 -13.42 -21.41
N SER A 255 32.17 -13.54 -21.98
CA SER A 255 31.93 -13.56 -23.42
C SER A 255 30.64 -12.83 -23.78
N ALA A 256 30.37 -12.63 -25.07
CA ALA A 256 29.11 -12.05 -25.54
C ALA A 256 27.85 -12.88 -25.16
N SER A 257 28.02 -14.12 -24.68
CA SER A 257 26.93 -14.97 -24.20
C SER A 257 26.82 -15.05 -22.68
N SER A 258 27.70 -14.38 -21.92
CA SER A 258 27.62 -14.35 -20.46
C SER A 258 26.41 -13.52 -20.00
N SER A 259 25.84 -13.86 -18.84
CA SER A 259 24.63 -13.20 -18.32
C SER A 259 24.93 -11.81 -17.77
N PHE A 260 23.88 -11.01 -17.60
CA PHE A 260 24.00 -9.68 -17.01
C PHE A 260 24.60 -9.73 -15.61
N GLU A 261 24.17 -10.71 -14.82
CA GLU A 261 24.64 -10.96 -13.46
C GLU A 261 26.12 -11.38 -13.45
N GLU A 262 26.59 -12.18 -14.41
CA GLU A 262 28.01 -12.54 -14.53
C GLU A 262 28.89 -11.31 -14.84
N PHE A 263 28.41 -10.39 -15.68
CA PHE A 263 29.10 -9.13 -15.90
C PHE A 263 29.02 -8.21 -14.68
N GLN A 264 27.88 -8.12 -14.02
CA GLN A 264 27.73 -7.29 -12.82
C GLN A 264 28.62 -7.77 -11.66
N ASP A 265 28.72 -9.08 -11.44
CA ASP A 265 29.60 -9.67 -10.43
C ASP A 265 31.07 -9.42 -10.79
N PHE A 266 31.44 -9.48 -12.07
CA PHE A 266 32.77 -9.11 -12.53
C PHE A 266 33.11 -7.63 -12.25
N PHE A 267 32.18 -6.70 -12.49
CA PHE A 267 32.38 -5.28 -12.17
C PHE A 267 32.47 -5.03 -10.66
N PHE A 268 31.71 -5.79 -9.85
CA PHE A 268 31.84 -5.77 -8.39
C PHE A 268 33.23 -6.25 -7.93
N GLU A 269 33.72 -7.37 -8.44
CA GLU A 269 35.00 -7.97 -8.02
C GLU A 269 36.22 -7.18 -8.50
N THR A 270 36.15 -6.61 -9.70
CA THR A 270 37.30 -5.94 -10.32
C THR A 270 37.36 -4.44 -10.08
N GLN A 271 36.25 -3.81 -9.67
CA GLN A 271 36.09 -2.35 -9.56
C GLN A 271 36.52 -1.60 -10.83
N LEU A 272 36.31 -2.21 -12.00
CA LEU A 272 36.75 -1.67 -13.28
C LEU A 272 36.12 -0.29 -13.53
N ASN A 273 36.93 0.68 -13.98
CA ASN A 273 36.52 2.06 -14.25
C ASN A 273 35.87 2.81 -13.07
N ASN A 274 36.22 2.45 -11.83
CA ASN A 274 35.75 3.12 -10.63
C ASN A 274 34.21 3.08 -10.48
N GLN A 275 33.55 2.09 -11.09
CA GLN A 275 32.12 1.86 -11.00
C GLN A 275 31.77 1.12 -9.70
N VAL A 276 30.73 1.57 -9.02
CA VAL A 276 30.24 0.95 -7.77
C VAL A 276 29.08 0.03 -8.14
N CYS A 277 29.38 -1.21 -8.51
CA CYS A 277 28.39 -2.28 -8.63
C CYS A 277 28.21 -3.00 -7.29
N VAL A 278 27.09 -3.72 -7.13
CA VAL A 278 26.80 -4.59 -6.00
C VAL A 278 26.69 -6.05 -6.49
N ARG A 279 26.85 -7.04 -5.60
CA ARG A 279 26.70 -8.45 -6.03
C ARG A 279 25.26 -8.76 -6.47
N PRO A 280 25.06 -9.51 -7.57
CA PRO A 280 23.72 -9.84 -8.08
C PRO A 280 22.91 -10.74 -7.16
N ALA A 281 23.57 -11.67 -6.45
CA ALA A 281 22.93 -12.59 -5.52
C ALA A 281 23.27 -12.22 -4.06
N CYS A 282 22.24 -12.03 -3.24
CA CYS A 282 22.39 -12.08 -1.80
C CYS A 282 22.61 -13.54 -1.38
N GLU A 283 23.66 -13.84 -0.61
CA GLU A 283 23.80 -15.18 -0.02
C GLU A 283 22.53 -15.52 0.76
N ALA A 284 22.07 -16.77 0.61
CA ALA A 284 20.83 -17.27 1.19
C ALA A 284 20.76 -16.99 2.69
N CYS A 285 19.57 -16.71 3.18
CA CYS A 285 19.30 -16.70 4.61
C CYS A 285 19.72 -18.03 5.25
N LYS A 286 20.10 -18.00 6.52
CA LYS A 286 20.38 -19.21 7.30
C LYS A 286 19.98 -18.99 8.75
N THR A 287 18.94 -19.67 9.20
CA THR A 287 18.63 -19.77 10.64
C THR A 287 19.68 -20.67 11.29
N ALA A 288 20.26 -20.22 12.40
CA ALA A 288 21.36 -20.90 13.06
C ALA A 288 20.91 -22.26 13.63
N GLU A 289 21.76 -23.28 13.55
CA GLU A 289 21.48 -24.64 14.02
C GLU A 289 22.30 -24.98 15.28
N THR A 290 21.83 -25.95 16.09
CA THR A 290 22.49 -26.37 17.33
C THR A 290 23.95 -26.79 17.09
N GLY A 291 24.88 -26.20 17.84
CA GLY A 291 26.32 -26.40 17.68
C GLY A 291 27.03 -25.32 16.86
N GLU A 292 26.29 -24.39 16.26
CA GLU A 292 26.84 -23.19 15.63
C GLU A 292 27.05 -22.08 16.67
N THR A 293 28.10 -21.27 16.49
CA THR A 293 28.39 -20.13 17.38
C THR A 293 27.23 -19.13 17.46
N CYS A 294 26.57 -18.84 16.33
CA CYS A 294 25.38 -17.98 16.34
C CYS A 294 24.22 -18.60 17.14
N TYR A 295 24.01 -19.91 17.05
CA TYR A 295 22.94 -20.57 17.80
C TYR A 295 23.14 -20.45 19.31
N GLU A 296 24.37 -20.67 19.78
CA GLU A 296 24.71 -20.54 21.20
C GLU A 296 24.53 -19.10 21.69
N ASP A 297 24.88 -18.10 20.87
CA ASP A 297 24.69 -16.69 21.20
C ASP A 297 23.21 -16.30 21.27
N VAL A 298 22.39 -16.76 20.32
CA VAL A 298 20.93 -16.57 20.31
C VAL A 298 20.29 -17.26 21.52
N ALA A 299 20.65 -18.51 21.78
CA ALA A 299 20.13 -19.29 22.91
C ALA A 299 20.47 -18.62 24.24
N TRP A 300 21.70 -18.11 24.42
CA TRP A 300 22.11 -17.39 25.61
C TRP A 300 21.36 -16.05 25.76
N ALA A 301 21.21 -15.30 24.67
CA ALA A 301 20.46 -14.04 24.66
C ALA A 301 19.00 -14.29 25.08
N MET A 302 18.34 -15.30 24.53
CA MET A 302 16.98 -15.69 24.88
C MET A 302 16.84 -16.17 26.33
N SER A 303 17.74 -17.04 26.82
CA SER A 303 17.61 -17.67 28.14
C SER A 303 18.13 -16.82 29.29
N THR A 304 19.02 -15.86 29.02
CA THR A 304 19.76 -15.14 30.07
C THR A 304 20.01 -13.68 29.73
N GLY A 305 20.46 -13.37 28.51
CA GLY A 305 20.83 -12.01 28.10
C GLY A 305 19.68 -11.01 28.23
N ILE A 306 18.58 -11.23 27.51
CA ILE A 306 17.41 -10.33 27.47
C ILE A 306 16.78 -10.17 28.85
N GLN A 307 16.78 -11.21 29.67
CA GLN A 307 16.22 -11.15 31.03
C GLN A 307 17.11 -10.32 31.98
N LYS A 308 18.43 -10.45 31.90
CA LYS A 308 19.37 -9.78 32.82
C LYS A 308 19.78 -8.39 32.38
N HIS A 309 19.81 -8.16 31.07
CA HIS A 309 20.30 -6.95 30.43
C HIS A 309 19.39 -6.52 29.27
N PRO A 310 18.11 -6.22 29.50
CA PRO A 310 17.18 -5.80 28.45
C PRO A 310 17.68 -4.56 27.69
N GLU A 311 18.49 -3.72 28.32
CA GLU A 311 19.12 -2.54 27.71
C GLU A 311 20.11 -2.87 26.58
N TRP A 312 20.63 -4.10 26.51
CA TRP A 312 21.51 -4.55 25.42
C TRP A 312 20.73 -5.02 24.19
N TYR A 313 19.43 -5.26 24.35
CA TYR A 313 18.56 -5.83 23.32
C TYR A 313 17.32 -4.95 23.08
N PRO A 314 17.49 -3.66 22.72
CA PRO A 314 16.37 -2.76 22.48
C PRO A 314 15.41 -3.34 21.44
N GLY A 315 14.14 -3.46 21.82
CA GLY A 315 13.07 -4.02 20.98
C GLY A 315 12.85 -5.54 21.16
N LEU A 316 13.72 -6.25 21.86
CA LEU A 316 13.51 -7.67 22.19
C LEU A 316 12.97 -7.85 23.61
N THR A 317 12.22 -8.93 23.81
CA THR A 317 11.61 -9.31 25.09
C THR A 317 11.90 -10.79 25.40
N THR A 318 11.61 -11.24 26.62
CA THR A 318 11.76 -12.66 26.99
C THR A 318 10.83 -13.61 26.21
N SER A 319 9.92 -13.06 25.39
CA SER A 319 9.04 -13.80 24.49
C SER A 319 9.38 -13.66 23.01
N SER A 320 10.45 -12.94 22.66
CA SER A 320 10.91 -12.83 21.27
C SER A 320 11.31 -14.19 20.71
N SER A 321 11.06 -14.41 19.42
CA SER A 321 11.38 -15.68 18.74
C SER A 321 12.88 -15.86 18.52
N PHE A 322 13.29 -17.09 18.20
CA PHE A 322 14.70 -17.38 17.90
C PHE A 322 15.20 -16.55 16.70
N GLU A 323 14.37 -16.42 15.67
CA GLU A 323 14.67 -15.66 14.46
C GLU A 323 14.71 -14.15 14.72
N GLU A 324 13.86 -13.61 15.59
CA GLU A 324 13.91 -12.20 16.00
C GLU A 324 15.20 -11.88 16.75
N VAL A 325 15.61 -12.77 17.66
CA VAL A 325 16.86 -12.61 18.41
C VAL A 325 18.08 -12.81 17.50
N GLN A 326 18.03 -13.76 16.56
CA GLN A 326 19.08 -13.93 15.55
C GLN A 326 19.18 -12.73 14.60
N GLN A 327 18.05 -12.17 14.16
CA GLN A 327 17.99 -10.98 13.31
C GLN A 327 18.59 -9.77 14.02
N PHE A 328 18.28 -9.61 15.31
CA PHE A 328 18.89 -8.57 16.14
C PHE A 328 20.41 -8.73 16.25
N LEU A 329 20.88 -9.95 16.52
CA LEU A 329 22.32 -10.24 16.63
C LEU A 329 23.05 -10.05 15.30
N TYR A 330 22.44 -10.46 14.18
CA TYR A 330 22.95 -10.20 12.82
C TYR A 330 23.13 -8.71 12.53
N LEU A 331 22.20 -7.87 13.00
CA LEU A 331 22.26 -6.41 12.80
C LEU A 331 23.12 -5.69 13.84
N SER A 332 23.59 -6.38 14.88
CA SER A 332 24.36 -5.78 15.97
C SER A 332 25.86 -5.70 15.62
N GLU A 333 26.47 -4.54 15.82
CA GLU A 333 27.90 -4.32 15.58
C GLU A 333 28.82 -5.17 16.48
N SER A 334 28.27 -5.77 17.54
CA SER A 334 28.96 -6.57 18.55
C SER A 334 28.96 -8.07 18.27
N ASN A 335 28.17 -8.58 17.32
CA ASN A 335 28.14 -10.01 16.98
C ASN A 335 28.24 -10.26 15.47
N THR A 336 29.44 -10.60 15.00
CA THR A 336 29.72 -10.90 13.58
C THR A 336 29.47 -12.36 13.20
N ASN A 337 28.96 -13.21 14.11
CA ASN A 337 28.88 -14.65 13.90
C ASN A 337 27.54 -15.14 13.32
N CYS A 338 26.53 -14.27 13.30
CA CYS A 338 25.19 -14.63 12.83
C CYS A 338 24.97 -14.27 11.37
N ALA A 339 24.32 -15.16 10.61
CA ALA A 339 23.77 -14.85 9.31
C ALA A 339 22.34 -14.28 9.46
N LYS A 340 21.82 -13.61 8.42
CA LYS A 340 20.41 -13.20 8.37
C LYS A 340 19.55 -14.46 8.54
N PRO A 341 18.68 -14.54 9.57
CA PRO A 341 17.78 -15.68 9.74
C PRO A 341 16.89 -15.82 8.51
N CYS A 342 16.53 -17.05 8.19
CA CYS A 342 15.46 -17.23 7.21
C CYS A 342 14.17 -16.72 7.82
N GLU A 343 13.48 -15.82 7.11
CA GLU A 343 12.08 -15.58 7.40
C GLU A 343 11.37 -16.95 7.40
N PRO A 344 10.40 -17.19 8.28
CA PRO A 344 9.53 -18.36 8.16
C PRO A 344 8.63 -18.17 6.93
N LEU A 345 9.24 -18.30 5.75
CA LEU A 345 8.58 -18.39 4.47
C LEU A 345 8.68 -19.86 4.08
N CYS A 346 7.53 -20.51 4.06
CA CYS A 346 7.39 -21.91 3.73
C CYS A 346 8.08 -22.19 2.39
N THR A 347 9.19 -22.93 2.44
CA THR A 347 10.17 -23.03 1.36
C THR A 347 9.84 -24.12 0.32
N SER A 348 8.60 -24.60 0.24
CA SER A 348 8.19 -25.42 -0.91
C SER A 348 6.87 -24.95 -1.51
N ARG A 349 6.76 -25.05 -2.84
CA ARG A 349 5.52 -24.82 -3.60
C ARG A 349 4.34 -25.68 -3.12
N ARG A 350 4.57 -26.73 -2.31
CA ARG A 350 3.51 -27.54 -1.70
C ARG A 350 3.13 -27.11 -0.28
N LEU A 351 3.95 -26.27 0.37
CA LEU A 351 3.93 -26.09 1.82
C LEU A 351 3.23 -24.83 2.34
N CYS A 352 2.92 -23.84 1.49
CA CYS A 352 2.05 -22.72 1.86
C CYS A 352 1.31 -22.19 0.66
N SER A 353 0.20 -22.84 0.31
CA SER A 353 -0.81 -22.15 -0.48
C SER A 353 -1.40 -21.05 0.39
N ALA A 354 -1.46 -19.81 -0.09
CA ALA A 354 -2.29 -18.77 0.53
C ALA A 354 -3.80 -18.99 0.30
N MET A 355 -4.13 -20.06 -0.42
CA MET A 355 -5.49 -20.43 -0.67
C MET A 355 -6.08 -21.15 0.52
N GLY A 356 -7.32 -20.76 0.83
CA GLY A 356 -8.14 -21.42 1.81
C GLY A 356 -9.53 -21.73 1.28
N VAL A 357 -10.25 -22.50 2.07
CA VAL A 357 -11.61 -22.93 1.76
C VAL A 357 -12.57 -22.36 2.80
N ASN A 358 -13.66 -21.76 2.31
CA ASN A 358 -14.83 -21.43 3.13
C ASN A 358 -15.60 -22.70 3.45
N VAL A 359 -15.85 -22.96 4.73
CA VAL A 359 -16.64 -24.10 5.23
C VAL A 359 -17.91 -23.58 5.89
N PHE A 360 -19.08 -23.94 5.35
CA PHE A 360 -20.38 -23.65 5.97
C PHE A 360 -20.85 -24.80 6.84
N GLY A 361 -21.60 -24.44 7.87
CA GLY A 361 -22.33 -25.45 8.64
C GLY A 361 -23.59 -26.00 7.94
N TYR A 362 -23.87 -25.66 6.69
CA TYR A 362 -24.99 -26.19 5.87
C TYR A 362 -24.55 -26.73 4.49
N ASP A 363 -23.27 -27.07 4.28
CA ASP A 363 -22.74 -27.60 2.99
C ASP A 363 -23.28 -29.01 2.59
N GLY A 364 -24.45 -29.40 3.09
CA GLY A 364 -25.06 -30.69 2.76
C GLY A 364 -24.38 -31.89 3.42
N PHE A 365 -23.50 -31.67 4.41
CA PHE A 365 -22.92 -32.77 5.18
C PHE A 365 -24.00 -33.60 5.86
N ARG A 366 -23.95 -34.90 5.59
CA ARG A 366 -24.92 -35.85 6.12
C ARG A 366 -24.73 -36.09 7.62
N ASP A 367 -23.50 -36.12 8.09
CA ASP A 367 -23.12 -36.39 9.47
C ASP A 367 -21.67 -35.91 9.76
N ALA A 368 -21.25 -36.01 11.02
CA ALA A 368 -19.91 -35.60 11.45
C ALA A 368 -18.78 -36.39 10.77
N ALA A 369 -19.02 -37.65 10.39
CA ALA A 369 -18.02 -38.46 9.70
C ALA A 369 -17.80 -37.96 8.26
N ALA A 370 -18.85 -37.47 7.60
CA ALA A 370 -18.73 -36.80 6.31
C ALA A 370 -17.87 -35.53 6.39
N VAL A 371 -18.06 -34.69 7.43
CA VAL A 371 -17.23 -33.49 7.67
C VAL A 371 -15.77 -33.87 7.86
N ALA A 372 -15.48 -34.87 8.71
CA ALA A 372 -14.12 -35.33 8.97
C ALA A 372 -13.45 -35.90 7.71
N THR A 373 -14.20 -36.64 6.89
CA THR A 373 -13.71 -37.16 5.60
C THR A 373 -13.36 -36.01 4.65
N ALA A 374 -14.23 -35.00 4.56
CA ALA A 374 -14.03 -33.86 3.69
C ALA A 374 -12.79 -33.05 4.07
N VAL A 375 -12.65 -32.73 5.36
CA VAL A 375 -11.46 -32.04 5.87
C VAL A 375 -10.19 -32.86 5.65
N GLY A 376 -10.23 -34.17 5.91
CA GLY A 376 -9.09 -35.05 5.66
C GLY A 376 -8.65 -35.06 4.19
N ASN A 377 -9.61 -35.09 3.26
CA ASN A 377 -9.31 -35.04 1.83
C ASN A 377 -8.76 -33.67 1.40
N LEU A 378 -9.24 -32.57 1.98
CA LEU A 378 -8.67 -31.24 1.75
C LEU A 378 -7.22 -31.16 2.25
N PHE A 379 -6.93 -31.73 3.42
CA PHE A 379 -5.57 -31.82 3.94
C PHE A 379 -4.66 -32.66 3.04
N ALA A 380 -5.15 -33.81 2.56
CA ALA A 380 -4.41 -34.66 1.62
C ALA A 380 -4.11 -33.95 0.28
N GLN A 381 -4.91 -32.95 -0.08
CA GLN A 381 -4.72 -32.10 -1.27
C GLN A 381 -3.85 -30.86 -1.01
N GLY A 382 -3.32 -30.67 0.19
CA GLY A 382 -2.44 -29.53 0.53
C GLY A 382 -3.15 -28.26 1.00
N VAL A 383 -4.47 -28.31 1.21
CA VAL A 383 -5.21 -27.17 1.79
C VAL A 383 -4.88 -27.06 3.28
N ARG A 384 -4.43 -25.86 3.71
CA ARG A 384 -4.05 -25.57 5.10
C ARG A 384 -4.73 -24.34 5.70
N ASN A 385 -5.47 -23.58 4.91
CA ASN A 385 -6.19 -22.40 5.38
C ASN A 385 -7.69 -22.66 5.31
N PHE A 386 -8.38 -22.42 6.41
CA PHE A 386 -9.82 -22.65 6.50
C PHE A 386 -10.50 -21.42 7.05
N ARG A 387 -11.60 -21.02 6.42
CA ARG A 387 -12.52 -20.03 6.99
C ARG A 387 -13.80 -20.76 7.37
N VAL A 388 -14.07 -20.88 8.67
CA VAL A 388 -15.29 -21.51 9.17
C VAL A 388 -16.31 -20.43 9.44
N ILE A 389 -17.39 -20.46 8.66
CA ILE A 389 -18.46 -19.49 8.79
C ILE A 389 -19.43 -19.96 9.86
N ASN A 390 -19.62 -19.15 10.91
CA ASN A 390 -20.37 -19.52 12.11
C ASN A 390 -21.91 -19.50 11.91
N VAL A 391 -22.36 -19.78 10.68
CA VAL A 391 -23.76 -19.87 10.26
C VAL A 391 -24.01 -21.34 9.87
N GLY A 392 -24.13 -22.23 10.86
CA GLY A 392 -24.64 -23.59 10.63
C GLY A 392 -24.35 -24.57 11.75
N GLY A 393 -25.17 -25.64 11.84
CA GLY A 393 -25.09 -26.65 12.91
C GLY A 393 -23.79 -27.47 12.93
N TRP A 394 -23.05 -27.50 11.83
CA TRP A 394 -21.79 -28.25 11.71
C TRP A 394 -20.51 -27.44 11.93
N ALA A 395 -20.58 -26.14 12.24
CA ALA A 395 -19.39 -25.30 12.40
C ALA A 395 -18.42 -25.85 13.47
N ASN A 396 -18.94 -26.30 14.62
CA ASN A 396 -18.11 -26.90 15.68
C ASN A 396 -17.46 -28.21 15.21
N THR A 397 -18.21 -29.04 14.49
CA THR A 397 -17.71 -30.30 13.93
C THR A 397 -16.62 -30.07 12.88
N ALA A 398 -16.75 -29.01 12.06
CA ALA A 398 -15.71 -28.63 11.12
C ALA A 398 -14.44 -28.18 11.83
N LEU A 399 -14.56 -27.35 12.87
CA LEU A 399 -13.42 -26.91 13.68
C LEU A 399 -12.71 -28.09 14.35
N GLU A 400 -13.46 -29.03 14.94
CA GLU A 400 -12.91 -30.24 15.54
C GLU A 400 -12.20 -31.11 14.50
N ALA A 401 -12.79 -31.29 13.31
CA ALA A 401 -12.17 -32.05 12.23
C ALA A 401 -10.88 -31.38 11.71
N ILE A 402 -10.86 -30.05 11.60
CA ILE A 402 -9.67 -29.28 11.17
C ILE A 402 -8.56 -29.40 12.21
N ASP A 403 -8.86 -29.26 13.51
CA ASP A 403 -7.86 -29.40 14.56
C ASP A 403 -7.25 -30.81 14.59
N LEU A 404 -8.09 -31.85 14.44
CA LEU A 404 -7.62 -33.23 14.36
C LEU A 404 -6.72 -33.48 13.14
N ALA A 405 -7.08 -32.92 11.98
CA ALA A 405 -6.27 -33.05 10.78
C ALA A 405 -4.94 -32.27 10.90
N ALA A 406 -4.98 -31.08 11.52
CA ALA A 406 -3.79 -30.28 11.82
C ALA A 406 -2.84 -31.00 12.77
N ALA A 407 -3.34 -31.75 13.75
CA ALA A 407 -2.52 -32.55 14.66
C ALA A 407 -1.67 -33.62 13.94
N GLY A 408 -2.13 -34.08 12.78
CA GLY A 408 -1.42 -35.05 11.94
C GLY A 408 -0.58 -34.43 10.81
N SER A 409 -0.56 -33.09 10.71
CA SER A 409 0.14 -32.35 9.66
C SER A 409 1.45 -31.77 10.18
N GLU A 410 2.52 -31.87 9.39
CA GLU A 410 3.78 -31.15 9.65
C GLU A 410 3.71 -29.69 9.18
N GLU A 411 2.74 -29.36 8.33
CA GLU A 411 2.58 -28.02 7.75
C GLU A 411 1.66 -27.15 8.62
N PRO A 412 1.98 -25.85 8.77
CA PRO A 412 1.20 -24.94 9.61
C PRO A 412 -0.20 -24.75 9.05
N THR A 413 -1.20 -24.80 9.93
CA THR A 413 -2.62 -24.63 9.56
C THR A 413 -3.13 -23.30 10.08
N SER A 414 -3.91 -22.60 9.25
CA SER A 414 -4.63 -21.38 9.66
C SER A 414 -6.14 -21.59 9.68
N VAL A 415 -6.79 -21.02 10.70
CA VAL A 415 -8.25 -21.01 10.81
C VAL A 415 -8.73 -19.59 11.08
N GLN A 416 -9.58 -19.08 10.19
CA GLN A 416 -10.40 -17.90 10.42
C GLN A 416 -11.80 -18.32 10.85
N ILE A 417 -12.26 -17.83 11.99
CA ILE A 417 -13.67 -17.96 12.41
C ILE A 417 -14.38 -16.65 12.06
N THR A 418 -15.48 -16.74 11.33
CA THR A 418 -16.26 -15.52 11.05
C THR A 418 -17.21 -15.18 12.19
N SER A 419 -17.37 -13.87 12.37
CA SER A 419 -18.32 -13.16 13.23
C SER A 419 -17.92 -12.99 14.70
N LEU A 420 -18.12 -11.75 15.15
CA LEU A 420 -17.99 -11.32 16.53
C LEU A 420 -18.54 -9.90 16.74
N PHE A 421 -19.69 -9.78 17.42
CA PHE A 421 -20.14 -8.70 18.33
C PHE A 421 -21.66 -8.56 18.42
N PHE A 422 -22.38 -8.80 17.33
CA PHE A 422 -23.78 -8.37 17.25
C PHE A 422 -24.82 -9.42 17.65
N ASP A 423 -24.58 -10.66 17.25
CA ASP A 423 -25.67 -11.61 17.13
C ASP A 423 -25.50 -12.81 18.07
N SER A 424 -26.51 -13.04 18.90
CA SER A 424 -26.66 -14.29 19.63
C SER A 424 -28.14 -14.61 19.78
N PRO A 425 -28.49 -15.86 20.15
CA PRO A 425 -29.88 -16.18 20.48
C PRO A 425 -30.42 -15.35 21.65
N ALA A 426 -29.55 -14.72 22.46
CA ALA A 426 -29.95 -13.83 23.54
C ALA A 426 -30.23 -12.39 23.07
N THR A 427 -29.59 -11.92 22.00
CA THR A 427 -29.84 -10.57 21.44
C THR A 427 -30.80 -10.60 20.24
N CYS A 428 -31.09 -11.78 19.71
CA CYS A 428 -31.94 -11.95 18.55
C CYS A 428 -32.74 -13.27 18.56
N ASP A 429 -34.03 -13.14 18.88
CA ASP A 429 -34.96 -14.28 19.01
C ASP A 429 -35.18 -15.09 17.73
N SER A 430 -34.87 -14.51 16.56
CA SER A 430 -34.95 -15.22 15.28
C SER A 430 -33.75 -16.13 15.00
N LEU A 431 -32.67 -16.03 15.79
CA LEU A 431 -31.51 -16.89 15.62
C LEU A 431 -31.75 -18.26 16.29
N PRO A 432 -31.50 -19.36 15.57
CA PRO A 432 -31.43 -20.69 16.17
C PRO A 432 -30.37 -20.73 17.28
N SER A 433 -30.55 -21.60 18.27
CA SER A 433 -29.63 -21.70 19.43
C SER A 433 -28.18 -22.07 19.06
N TRP A 434 -27.95 -22.57 17.84
CA TRP A 434 -26.63 -22.88 17.32
C TRP A 434 -25.95 -21.71 16.56
N MET A 435 -26.67 -20.62 16.29
CA MET A 435 -26.15 -19.37 15.70
C MET A 435 -25.81 -18.37 16.79
N ASP A 436 -24.75 -18.66 17.54
CA ASP A 436 -24.23 -17.78 18.59
C ASP A 436 -22.86 -17.23 18.19
N PHE A 437 -22.81 -15.91 18.02
CA PHE A 437 -21.62 -15.14 17.65
C PHE A 437 -21.11 -14.27 18.80
N SER A 438 -21.55 -14.56 20.02
CA SER A 438 -21.03 -13.90 21.21
C SER A 438 -19.54 -14.16 21.39
N MET A 439 -18.86 -13.16 21.95
CA MET A 439 -17.45 -13.25 22.29
C MET A 439 -17.10 -14.49 23.12
N SER A 440 -17.97 -14.86 24.08
CA SER A 440 -17.80 -16.07 24.90
C SER A 440 -17.78 -17.35 24.08
N VAL A 441 -18.66 -17.48 23.09
CA VAL A 441 -18.75 -18.69 22.25
C VAL A 441 -17.56 -18.77 21.29
N ALA A 442 -17.11 -17.65 20.73
CA ALA A 442 -15.91 -17.63 19.89
C ALA A 442 -14.65 -18.03 20.69
N LEU A 443 -14.50 -17.52 21.91
CA LEU A 443 -13.40 -17.92 22.81
C LEU A 443 -13.44 -19.42 23.10
N GLU A 444 -14.62 -19.98 23.38
CA GLU A 444 -14.77 -21.42 23.61
C GLU A 444 -14.34 -22.24 22.39
N LYS A 445 -14.68 -21.78 21.18
CA LYS A 445 -14.31 -22.44 19.92
C LYS A 445 -12.80 -22.39 19.69
N LEU A 446 -12.18 -21.22 19.83
CA LEU A 446 -10.73 -21.07 19.65
C LEU A 446 -9.94 -21.89 20.67
N ALA A 447 -10.40 -21.98 21.92
CA ALA A 447 -9.74 -22.76 22.95
C ALA A 447 -9.68 -24.28 22.64
N LYS A 448 -10.51 -24.76 21.71
CA LYS A 448 -10.50 -26.16 21.24
C LYS A 448 -9.52 -26.40 20.08
N LEU A 449 -8.96 -25.35 19.49
CA LEU A 449 -8.04 -25.43 18.35
C LEU A 449 -6.58 -25.46 18.84
N SER A 450 -6.15 -26.59 19.39
CA SER A 450 -4.82 -26.73 20.01
C SER A 450 -3.68 -27.04 19.04
N HIS A 451 -3.99 -27.50 17.82
CA HIS A 451 -3.02 -27.88 16.80
C HIS A 451 -2.97 -26.89 15.62
N VAL A 452 -3.84 -25.88 15.63
CA VAL A 452 -3.88 -24.83 14.62
C VAL A 452 -2.81 -23.77 14.94
N SER A 453 -1.93 -23.50 13.97
CA SER A 453 -0.78 -22.62 14.14
C SER A 453 -1.13 -21.13 14.06
N ARG A 454 -2.18 -20.78 13.32
CA ARG A 454 -2.59 -19.39 13.08
C ARG A 454 -4.10 -19.23 13.25
N LEU A 455 -4.50 -18.36 14.17
CA LEU A 455 -5.90 -18.14 14.51
C LEU A 455 -6.31 -16.72 14.12
N LEU A 456 -7.38 -16.62 13.32
CA LEU A 456 -7.96 -15.35 12.92
C LEU A 456 -9.43 -15.29 13.34
N VAL A 457 -9.89 -14.11 13.72
CA VAL A 457 -11.29 -13.85 14.04
C VAL A 457 -11.75 -12.63 13.25
N GLN A 458 -12.81 -12.80 12.48
CA GLN A 458 -13.45 -11.67 11.83
C GLN A 458 -14.37 -10.95 12.80
N ILE A 459 -14.21 -9.64 12.87
CA ILE A 459 -14.97 -8.76 13.75
C ILE A 459 -16.07 -8.09 12.94
N ASP A 460 -17.33 -8.43 13.20
CA ASP A 460 -18.43 -7.94 12.37
C ASP A 460 -18.77 -6.47 12.67
N THR A 461 -19.14 -5.75 11.61
CA THR A 461 -19.52 -4.33 11.66
C THR A 461 -21.05 -4.14 11.64
N CYS A 462 -21.80 -5.24 11.60
CA CYS A 462 -23.24 -5.22 11.41
C CYS A 462 -23.91 -6.51 11.90
N SER A 463 -25.23 -6.44 12.12
CA SER A 463 -26.06 -7.55 12.62
C SER A 463 -26.83 -8.23 11.49
N ILE A 464 -26.98 -9.55 11.52
CA ILE A 464 -27.90 -10.29 10.63
C ILE A 464 -29.35 -10.29 11.12
N CYS A 465 -29.61 -9.67 12.26
CA CYS A 465 -30.96 -9.58 12.81
C CYS A 465 -31.67 -8.32 12.32
N GLN A 466 -32.76 -8.52 11.59
CA GLN A 466 -33.54 -7.45 10.95
C GLN A 466 -34.08 -6.40 11.95
N SER A 467 -34.20 -6.77 13.22
CA SER A 467 -34.56 -5.86 14.31
C SER A 467 -33.46 -4.85 14.66
N SER A 468 -32.21 -5.12 14.29
CA SER A 468 -31.07 -4.26 14.60
C SER A 468 -31.05 -3.01 13.70
N PRO A 469 -30.73 -1.82 14.27
CA PRO A 469 -30.51 -0.62 13.47
C PRO A 469 -29.25 -0.74 12.57
N LEU A 470 -28.36 -1.69 12.89
CA LEU A 470 -27.16 -2.03 12.13
C LEU A 470 -27.35 -3.31 11.29
N TYR A 471 -28.59 -3.61 10.88
CA TYR A 471 -28.88 -4.81 10.08
C TYR A 471 -28.17 -4.79 8.71
N CYS A 472 -27.57 -5.92 8.35
CA CYS A 472 -26.95 -6.22 7.06
C CYS A 472 -27.31 -7.66 6.64
N ILE A 473 -27.48 -7.90 5.35
CA ILE A 473 -27.84 -9.24 4.85
C ILE A 473 -26.64 -10.20 4.88
N ASN A 474 -25.42 -9.65 4.88
CA ASN A 474 -24.21 -10.44 4.81
C ASN A 474 -23.05 -9.76 5.55
N PRO A 475 -22.82 -10.06 6.84
CA PRO A 475 -21.79 -9.43 7.68
C PRO A 475 -20.36 -9.80 7.26
N THR A 476 -20.26 -10.80 6.38
CA THR A 476 -19.03 -11.32 5.77
C THR A 476 -18.62 -10.51 4.53
N GLU A 477 -19.60 -9.94 3.82
CA GLU A 477 -19.44 -9.24 2.52
C GLU A 477 -19.74 -7.75 2.59
N GLN A 478 -20.66 -7.38 3.48
CA GLN A 478 -21.07 -6.03 3.74
C GLN A 478 -20.13 -5.49 4.80
N GLY A 479 -18.89 -5.25 4.36
CA GLY A 479 -18.03 -4.25 4.98
C GLY A 479 -18.82 -2.96 5.20
N PHE A 480 -18.24 -2.04 5.96
CA PHE A 480 -18.87 -0.82 6.43
C PHE A 480 -19.98 -0.29 5.48
N GLY A 481 -21.22 -0.10 5.94
CA GLY A 481 -22.16 0.79 5.24
C GLY A 481 -22.69 0.41 3.85
N GLN A 482 -22.93 -0.87 3.51
CA GLN A 482 -23.86 -1.18 2.40
C GLN A 482 -25.30 -0.85 2.77
N VAL A 483 -25.63 0.44 2.80
CA VAL A 483 -26.98 0.88 3.08
C VAL A 483 -27.72 1.00 1.76
N GLN A 484 -28.56 0.00 1.45
CA GLN A 484 -29.53 0.13 0.35
C GLN A 484 -30.52 1.30 0.60
N GLU A 485 -30.57 1.81 1.84
CA GLU A 485 -31.38 2.96 2.25
C GLU A 485 -30.49 4.08 2.82
N SER A 486 -30.42 5.23 2.18
CA SER A 486 -29.63 6.40 2.67
C SER A 486 -29.92 6.80 4.13
N SER A 487 -31.05 6.39 4.70
CA SER A 487 -31.47 6.67 6.07
C SER A 487 -30.62 6.00 7.16
N LYS A 488 -29.96 4.85 6.91
CA LYS A 488 -29.13 4.17 7.93
C LYS A 488 -27.63 4.44 7.81
N ALA A 489 -27.16 5.12 6.76
CA ALA A 489 -25.74 5.44 6.57
C ALA A 489 -25.12 6.19 7.75
N LYS A 490 -25.88 7.13 8.31
CA LYS A 490 -25.47 7.86 9.51
C LYS A 490 -25.34 6.95 10.74
N VAL A 491 -26.25 6.01 10.94
CA VAL A 491 -26.23 5.08 12.07
C VAL A 491 -25.00 4.18 12.02
N PHE A 492 -24.65 3.69 10.84
CA PHE A 492 -23.42 2.92 10.62
C PHE A 492 -22.18 3.78 10.90
N ALA A 493 -22.10 4.99 10.34
CA ALA A 493 -20.97 5.89 10.58
C ALA A 493 -20.80 6.21 12.08
N ASP A 494 -21.90 6.53 12.78
CA ASP A 494 -21.89 6.83 14.21
C ASP A 494 -21.44 5.61 15.04
N PHE A 495 -21.90 4.40 14.71
CA PHE A 495 -21.47 3.17 15.37
C PHE A 495 -19.97 2.94 15.22
N ILE A 496 -19.45 3.10 14.00
CA ILE A 496 -18.02 2.85 13.74
C ILE A 496 -17.14 3.86 14.47
N GLN A 497 -17.54 5.14 14.45
CA GLN A 497 -16.79 6.21 15.10
C GLN A 497 -16.81 6.12 16.63
N ASN A 498 -17.94 5.70 17.22
CA ASN A 498 -18.16 5.86 18.66
C ASN A 498 -18.21 4.55 19.45
N GLU A 499 -18.54 3.41 18.83
CA GLU A 499 -18.80 2.16 19.54
C GLU A 499 -17.96 0.97 19.05
N TYR A 500 -17.63 0.91 17.75
CA TYR A 500 -16.94 -0.24 17.18
C TYR A 500 -15.55 -0.44 17.77
N PHE A 501 -14.79 0.64 17.96
CA PHE A 501 -13.47 0.55 18.59
C PHE A 501 -13.54 0.11 20.05
N ASP A 502 -14.57 0.51 20.81
CA ASP A 502 -14.77 0.04 22.17
C ASP A 502 -14.95 -1.47 22.22
N ARG A 503 -15.73 -2.02 21.29
CA ARG A 503 -15.89 -3.47 21.14
C ARG A 503 -14.58 -4.14 20.76
N ILE A 504 -13.79 -3.57 19.85
CA ILE A 504 -12.45 -4.10 19.52
C ILE A 504 -11.54 -4.12 20.74
N LYS A 505 -11.57 -3.10 21.60
CA LYS A 505 -10.81 -3.09 22.86
C LYS A 505 -11.29 -4.18 23.82
N GLU A 506 -12.60 -4.39 23.95
CA GLU A 506 -13.16 -5.49 24.74
C GLU A 506 -12.68 -6.85 24.22
N ALA A 507 -12.73 -7.06 22.90
CA ALA A 507 -12.20 -8.26 22.27
C ALA A 507 -10.68 -8.38 22.50
N HIS A 508 -9.90 -7.33 22.29
CA HIS A 508 -8.46 -7.35 22.51
C HIS A 508 -8.09 -7.79 23.94
N ALA A 509 -8.85 -7.32 24.94
CA ALA A 509 -8.66 -7.69 26.34
C ALA A 509 -9.06 -9.14 26.65
N ALA A 510 -10.03 -9.70 25.90
CA ALA A 510 -10.55 -11.04 26.13
C ALA A 510 -9.79 -12.14 25.36
N PHE A 511 -9.37 -11.87 24.12
CA PHE A 511 -8.70 -12.87 23.27
C PHE A 511 -7.20 -12.96 23.54
N PRO A 512 -6.60 -14.17 23.52
CA PRO A 512 -5.14 -14.35 23.56
C PRO A 512 -4.43 -13.53 22.48
N ILE A 513 -3.25 -12.97 22.78
CA ILE A 513 -2.57 -12.01 21.89
C ILE A 513 -2.23 -12.57 20.51
N ASN A 514 -2.04 -13.89 20.40
CA ASN A 514 -1.74 -14.60 19.15
C ASN A 514 -2.96 -14.77 18.22
N VAL A 515 -4.16 -14.34 18.64
CA VAL A 515 -5.34 -14.29 17.76
C VAL A 515 -5.31 -13.01 16.93
N GLU A 516 -5.48 -13.13 15.62
CA GLU A 516 -5.45 -12.00 14.70
C GLU A 516 -6.87 -11.52 14.42
N PHE A 517 -7.06 -10.21 14.28
CA PHE A 517 -8.37 -9.64 14.00
C PHE A 517 -8.50 -9.27 12.53
N VAL A 518 -9.61 -9.66 11.93
CA VAL A 518 -9.93 -9.41 10.53
C VAL A 518 -11.11 -8.45 10.47
N ILE A 519 -10.91 -7.31 9.80
CA ILE A 519 -11.88 -6.22 9.72
C ILE A 519 -12.47 -6.19 8.31
N PRO A 520 -13.78 -6.43 8.15
CA PRO A 520 -14.43 -6.36 6.85
C PRO A 520 -14.31 -4.98 6.21
N PHE A 521 -13.89 -4.97 4.95
CA PHE A 521 -13.68 -3.84 4.06
C PHE A 521 -14.31 -4.16 2.69
N GLN A 522 -14.69 -3.15 1.92
CA GLN A 522 -15.25 -3.41 0.59
C GLN A 522 -14.76 -2.44 -0.48
N ASN A 523 -15.17 -1.17 -0.40
CA ASN A 523 -14.76 -0.11 -1.31
C ASN A 523 -14.97 1.25 -0.63
N GLU A 524 -14.48 2.33 -1.24
CA GLU A 524 -14.54 3.67 -0.66
C GLU A 524 -15.96 4.23 -0.47
N GLN A 525 -16.97 3.74 -1.20
CA GLN A 525 -18.37 4.19 -1.04
C GLN A 525 -18.99 3.63 0.24
N SER A 526 -18.66 2.38 0.56
CA SER A 526 -19.15 1.67 1.73
C SER A 526 -18.25 1.95 2.94
N SER A 527 -16.93 1.94 2.71
CA SER A 527 -15.88 2.07 3.72
C SER A 527 -14.96 3.27 3.43
N PRO A 528 -15.39 4.51 3.71
CA PRO A 528 -14.60 5.70 3.38
C PRO A 528 -13.20 5.69 4.02
N LEU A 529 -12.21 6.20 3.28
CA LEU A 529 -10.82 6.28 3.73
C LEU A 529 -10.67 7.00 5.07
N SER A 530 -11.43 8.07 5.30
CA SER A 530 -11.40 8.83 6.56
C SER A 530 -11.75 7.98 7.78
N MET A 531 -12.71 7.07 7.63
CA MET A 531 -13.15 6.18 8.68
C MET A 531 -12.14 5.05 8.93
N LEU A 532 -11.56 4.48 7.88
CA LEU A 532 -10.49 3.47 8.03
C LEU A 532 -9.24 4.08 8.66
N THR A 533 -8.87 5.30 8.27
CA THR A 533 -7.74 6.04 8.87
C THR A 533 -8.01 6.31 10.35
N ALA A 534 -9.22 6.76 10.70
CA ALA A 534 -9.61 7.02 12.09
C ALA A 534 -9.67 5.73 12.93
N LEU A 535 -10.15 4.63 12.36
CA LEU A 535 -10.12 3.32 12.99
C LEU A 535 -8.66 2.89 13.22
N GLN A 536 -7.83 2.97 12.20
CA GLN A 536 -6.45 2.49 12.23
C GLN A 536 -5.56 3.28 13.20
N ALA A 537 -5.77 4.60 13.33
CA ALA A 537 -5.13 5.41 14.37
C ALA A 537 -5.48 4.90 15.78
N GLN A 538 -6.70 4.39 15.97
CA GLN A 538 -7.14 3.80 17.24
C GLN A 538 -6.62 2.37 17.43
N LEU A 539 -6.38 1.60 16.35
CA LEU A 539 -5.81 0.26 16.41
C LEU A 539 -4.30 0.25 16.64
N SER A 540 -3.58 1.29 16.21
CA SER A 540 -2.12 1.37 16.28
C SER A 540 -1.52 1.08 17.69
N PRO A 541 -2.11 1.57 18.80
CA PRO A 541 -1.65 1.20 20.15
C PRO A 541 -1.82 -0.29 20.47
N LEU A 542 -2.88 -0.93 19.96
CA LEU A 542 -3.10 -2.37 20.13
C LEU A 542 -2.12 -3.18 19.27
N GLN A 543 -1.75 -2.68 18.09
CA GLN A 543 -0.69 -3.24 17.26
C GLN A 543 0.69 -3.15 17.91
N ALA A 544 1.00 -2.01 18.53
CA ALA A 544 2.23 -1.85 19.32
C ALA A 544 2.29 -2.81 20.51
N ALA A 545 1.15 -3.29 21.01
CA ALA A 545 1.05 -4.33 22.04
C ALA A 545 1.10 -5.77 21.48
N GLY A 546 1.33 -5.95 20.16
CA GLY A 546 1.51 -7.24 19.50
C GLY A 546 0.24 -7.84 18.88
N ARG A 547 -0.90 -7.14 18.88
CA ARG A 547 -2.12 -7.60 18.19
C ARG A 547 -2.01 -7.33 16.69
N ARG A 548 -2.31 -8.32 15.85
CA ARG A 548 -2.38 -8.10 14.40
C ARG A 548 -3.79 -7.82 13.91
N PHE A 549 -3.91 -6.90 12.96
CA PHE A 549 -5.15 -6.53 12.29
C PHE A 549 -5.00 -6.64 10.77
N HIS A 550 -5.98 -7.27 10.13
CA HIS A 550 -6.06 -7.44 8.68
C HIS A 550 -7.31 -6.78 8.15
N LEU A 551 -7.23 -6.19 6.96
CA LEU A 551 -8.43 -5.84 6.21
C LEU A 551 -8.89 -7.04 5.40
N GLU A 552 -10.19 -7.20 5.27
CA GLU A 552 -10.79 -8.24 4.44
C GLU A 552 -11.62 -7.62 3.34
N GLY A 553 -11.35 -7.92 2.06
CA GLY A 553 -12.18 -7.44 0.95
C GLY A 553 -12.68 -8.57 0.06
N THR A 554 -13.73 -8.26 -0.70
CA THR A 554 -14.39 -9.21 -1.60
C THR A 554 -14.14 -8.89 -3.07
N VAL A 555 -13.84 -9.92 -3.88
CA VAL A 555 -13.66 -9.80 -5.34
C VAL A 555 -14.75 -10.59 -6.07
N TYR A 556 -15.53 -9.89 -6.92
CA TYR A 556 -16.67 -10.46 -7.66
C TYR A 556 -16.43 -10.54 -9.18
N PRO A 557 -15.46 -11.33 -9.66
CA PRO A 557 -15.03 -11.30 -11.07
C PRO A 557 -16.14 -11.74 -12.05
N PHE A 558 -17.11 -12.52 -11.59
CA PHE A 558 -18.24 -12.99 -12.39
C PHE A 558 -19.42 -12.02 -12.47
N TRP A 559 -19.49 -11.06 -11.54
CA TRP A 559 -20.50 -10.01 -11.57
C TRP A 559 -20.09 -8.87 -12.50
N THR A 560 -18.79 -8.52 -12.50
CA THR A 560 -18.26 -7.31 -13.15
C THR A 560 -17.82 -7.51 -14.59
N SER A 561 -17.52 -8.73 -15.03
CA SER A 561 -17.03 -8.97 -16.39
C SER A 561 -18.12 -9.01 -17.46
N GLY A 562 -17.84 -8.41 -18.62
CA GLY A 562 -18.66 -8.51 -19.84
C GLY A 562 -18.46 -9.81 -20.62
N SER A 563 -17.47 -10.65 -20.26
CA SER A 563 -17.14 -11.91 -20.94
C SER A 563 -17.70 -13.14 -20.21
N LEU A 564 -17.77 -14.27 -20.94
CA LEU A 564 -18.27 -15.57 -20.42
C LEU A 564 -17.43 -16.14 -19.26
N TRP A 565 -16.18 -15.67 -19.11
CA TRP A 565 -15.27 -15.96 -18.01
C TRP A 565 -14.40 -14.72 -17.75
N ALA A 566 -13.86 -14.56 -16.54
CA ALA A 566 -12.87 -13.55 -16.21
C ALA A 566 -11.75 -14.20 -15.38
N PRO A 567 -10.47 -13.85 -15.59
CA PRO A 567 -9.38 -14.29 -14.72
C PRO A 567 -9.51 -13.67 -13.33
N PHE A 568 -8.75 -14.20 -12.37
CA PHE A 568 -8.54 -13.53 -11.10
C PHE A 568 -7.85 -12.18 -11.34
N ASP A 569 -8.44 -11.10 -10.82
CA ASP A 569 -7.89 -9.76 -10.98
C ASP A 569 -6.82 -9.50 -9.92
N SER A 570 -5.59 -9.91 -10.26
CA SER A 570 -4.43 -9.73 -9.38
C SER A 570 -4.05 -8.26 -9.21
N ALA A 571 -4.36 -7.39 -10.18
CA ALA A 571 -4.11 -5.96 -10.08
C ALA A 571 -5.03 -5.30 -9.03
N VAL A 572 -6.33 -5.60 -9.06
CA VAL A 572 -7.29 -5.12 -8.04
C VAL A 572 -6.92 -5.66 -6.66
N THR A 573 -6.61 -6.95 -6.56
CA THR A 573 -6.22 -7.57 -5.29
C THR A 573 -4.94 -6.94 -4.74
N LYS A 574 -3.91 -6.75 -5.59
CA LYS A 574 -2.69 -6.05 -5.22
C LYS A 574 -2.98 -4.62 -4.77
N GLY A 575 -3.87 -3.91 -5.45
CA GLY A 575 -4.32 -2.58 -5.06
C GLY A 575 -4.92 -2.56 -3.65
N PHE A 576 -5.74 -3.55 -3.29
CA PHE A 576 -6.26 -3.66 -1.92
C PHE A 576 -5.19 -4.01 -0.89
N MET A 577 -4.23 -4.86 -1.25
CA MET A 577 -3.11 -5.20 -0.37
C MET A 577 -2.22 -3.98 -0.10
N ASP A 578 -1.87 -3.24 -1.16
CA ASP A 578 -1.08 -2.00 -1.07
C ASP A 578 -1.86 -0.97 -0.24
N PHE A 579 -3.17 -0.82 -0.47
CA PHE A 579 -4.03 0.07 0.33
C PHE A 579 -4.08 -0.29 1.82
N ALA A 580 -4.24 -1.58 2.16
CA ALA A 580 -4.23 -2.03 3.55
C ALA A 580 -2.86 -1.79 4.21
N GLN A 581 -1.79 -2.03 3.45
CA GLN A 581 -0.42 -1.74 3.89
C GLN A 581 -0.21 -0.24 4.16
N ASP A 582 -0.62 0.62 3.24
CA ASP A 582 -0.41 2.06 3.32
C ASP A 582 -1.16 2.67 4.53
N LEU A 583 -2.27 2.05 4.93
CA LEU A 583 -2.97 2.40 6.15
C LEU A 583 -2.29 1.86 7.42
N GLY A 584 -1.44 0.83 7.31
CA GLY A 584 -0.72 0.23 8.44
C GLY A 584 -1.33 -1.06 8.98
N PHE A 585 -2.21 -1.73 8.22
CA PHE A 585 -2.68 -3.07 8.55
C PHE A 585 -1.61 -4.14 8.27
N ASP A 586 -1.62 -5.21 9.05
CA ASP A 586 -0.62 -6.28 9.01
C ASP A 586 -0.74 -7.14 7.75
N GLY A 587 -1.94 -7.23 7.17
CA GLY A 587 -2.19 -7.99 5.96
C GLY A 587 -3.59 -7.79 5.40
N PHE A 588 -3.86 -8.55 4.34
CA PHE A 588 -5.12 -8.51 3.62
C PHE A 588 -5.69 -9.91 3.45
N VAL A 589 -6.99 -10.04 3.67
CA VAL A 589 -7.76 -11.25 3.40
C VAL A 589 -8.64 -10.98 2.20
N VAL A 590 -8.49 -11.79 1.15
CA VAL A 590 -9.49 -11.83 0.08
C VAL A 590 -10.53 -12.85 0.49
N ALA A 591 -11.65 -12.33 0.97
CA ALA A 591 -12.84 -13.12 1.11
C ALA A 591 -13.49 -13.27 -0.26
N GLU A 592 -13.91 -14.49 -0.58
CA GLU A 592 -14.95 -14.73 -1.56
C GLU A 592 -14.65 -14.43 -3.03
N THR A 593 -14.54 -15.51 -3.76
CA THR A 593 -14.65 -15.53 -5.21
C THR A 593 -16.04 -16.05 -5.62
N GLY A 594 -17.12 -15.36 -5.22
CA GLY A 594 -18.51 -15.85 -5.22
C GLY A 594 -19.44 -15.36 -6.35
N TRP A 595 -20.52 -16.10 -6.61
CA TRP A 595 -21.35 -16.11 -7.85
C TRP A 595 -22.77 -15.49 -7.70
N PRO A 596 -23.49 -15.18 -8.81
CA PRO A 596 -24.76 -14.45 -8.73
C PRO A 596 -25.95 -15.19 -8.11
N GLN A 597 -26.64 -14.53 -7.16
CA GLN A 597 -27.90 -15.00 -6.55
C GLN A 597 -29.10 -15.00 -7.52
N LYS A 598 -29.04 -14.28 -8.65
CA LYS A 598 -30.16 -14.19 -9.62
C LYS A 598 -29.67 -14.25 -11.07
N CYS A 599 -30.13 -15.25 -11.82
CA CYS A 599 -30.15 -15.17 -13.28
C CYS A 599 -31.51 -14.62 -13.71
N SER A 600 -31.55 -13.38 -14.19
CA SER A 600 -32.69 -12.95 -15.00
C SER A 600 -32.55 -13.55 -16.40
N ALA A 601 -33.66 -13.79 -17.09
CA ALA A 601 -33.69 -14.31 -18.48
C ALA A 601 -32.94 -13.43 -19.51
N SER A 602 -32.45 -12.26 -19.10
CA SER A 602 -31.65 -11.33 -19.92
C SER A 602 -30.14 -11.42 -19.67
N ASN A 603 -29.68 -12.16 -18.66
CA ASN A 603 -28.26 -12.30 -18.33
C ASN A 603 -27.70 -13.61 -18.89
N THR A 604 -26.82 -13.51 -19.87
CA THR A 604 -26.25 -14.59 -20.72
C THR A 604 -25.21 -15.50 -20.05
N ARG A 605 -25.23 -15.71 -18.73
CA ARG A 605 -24.02 -16.17 -18.00
C ARG A 605 -24.21 -17.42 -17.13
N PRO A 606 -24.31 -18.64 -17.69
CA PRO A 606 -24.27 -19.85 -16.87
C PRO A 606 -22.83 -20.13 -16.39
N PRO A 607 -22.57 -20.23 -15.07
CA PRO A 607 -21.31 -20.72 -14.53
C PRO A 607 -21.21 -22.23 -14.77
N ASN A 608 -20.65 -22.63 -15.91
CA ASN A 608 -20.36 -24.03 -16.17
C ASN A 608 -19.03 -24.45 -15.51
N LEU A 609 -18.88 -25.74 -15.23
CA LEU A 609 -17.70 -26.30 -14.57
C LEU A 609 -16.39 -25.89 -15.25
N GLU A 610 -16.37 -25.84 -16.59
CA GLU A 610 -15.19 -25.44 -17.36
C GLU A 610 -14.71 -24.02 -17.01
N ASN A 611 -15.61 -23.04 -16.96
CA ASN A 611 -15.28 -21.66 -16.61
C ASN A 611 -14.86 -21.53 -15.14
N MET A 612 -15.44 -22.33 -14.25
CA MET A 612 -15.05 -22.37 -12.83
C MET A 612 -13.63 -22.90 -12.66
N CYS A 613 -13.29 -23.99 -13.33
CA CYS A 613 -11.94 -24.52 -13.32
C CYS A 613 -10.95 -23.54 -13.95
N ARG A 614 -11.30 -22.84 -15.04
CA ARG A 614 -10.43 -21.81 -15.64
C ARG A 614 -10.13 -20.67 -14.66
N TYR A 615 -11.14 -20.20 -13.93
CA TYR A 615 -10.95 -19.17 -12.91
C TYR A 615 -10.09 -19.67 -11.76
N TRP A 616 -10.39 -20.86 -11.20
CA TRP A 616 -9.62 -21.41 -10.09
C TRP A 616 -8.14 -21.58 -10.43
N ARG A 617 -7.83 -22.05 -11.65
CA ARG A 617 -6.45 -22.11 -12.16
C ARG A 617 -5.79 -20.74 -12.24
N SER A 618 -6.54 -19.71 -12.66
CA SER A 618 -6.03 -18.33 -12.66
C SER A 618 -5.77 -17.84 -11.24
N THR A 619 -6.63 -18.17 -10.28
CA THR A 619 -6.43 -17.74 -8.90
C THR A 619 -5.22 -18.42 -8.25
N LEU A 620 -5.05 -19.74 -8.43
CA LEU A 620 -3.89 -20.47 -7.91
C LEU A 620 -2.57 -19.81 -8.33
N ARG A 621 -2.41 -19.50 -9.62
CA ARG A 621 -1.19 -18.87 -10.14
C ARG A 621 -0.93 -17.49 -9.55
N GLU A 622 -1.98 -16.66 -9.51
CA GLU A 622 -1.84 -15.24 -9.18
C GLU A 622 -1.78 -15.00 -7.66
N VAL A 623 -2.60 -15.71 -6.87
CA VAL A 623 -2.61 -15.59 -5.40
C VAL A 623 -1.31 -16.08 -4.82
N GLU A 624 -0.76 -17.20 -5.29
CA GLU A 624 0.52 -17.69 -4.78
C GLU A 624 1.67 -16.72 -5.11
N ALA A 625 1.65 -16.11 -6.29
CA ALA A 625 2.61 -15.06 -6.65
C ALA A 625 2.52 -13.83 -5.72
N LEU A 626 1.30 -13.41 -5.36
CA LEU A 626 1.07 -12.29 -4.45
C LEU A 626 1.36 -12.64 -2.98
N ALA A 627 1.14 -13.89 -2.61
CA ALA A 627 1.26 -14.37 -1.24
C ALA A 627 2.69 -14.70 -0.80
N ALA A 628 3.67 -14.65 -1.69
CA ALA A 628 5.08 -14.91 -1.38
C ALA A 628 5.65 -14.06 -0.21
N LYS A 629 4.93 -13.02 0.23
CA LYS A 629 5.26 -12.19 1.39
C LYS A 629 4.51 -12.53 2.69
N GLY A 630 3.65 -13.57 2.70
CA GLY A 630 2.86 -14.00 3.87
C GLY A 630 1.65 -13.12 4.23
N ARG A 631 1.27 -12.20 3.34
CA ARG A 631 0.32 -11.10 3.63
C ARG A 631 -1.06 -11.23 2.99
N LEU A 632 -1.30 -12.34 2.29
CA LEU A 632 -2.54 -12.61 1.60
C LEU A 632 -3.09 -13.97 2.05
N LEU A 633 -4.36 -13.99 2.44
CA LEU A 633 -5.16 -15.22 2.55
C LEU A 633 -6.34 -15.09 1.58
N ALA A 634 -6.53 -16.05 0.68
CA ALA A 634 -7.61 -16.02 -0.30
C ALA A 634 -8.56 -17.19 -0.09
N TYR A 635 -9.80 -16.92 0.31
CA TYR A 635 -10.78 -17.97 0.61
C TYR A 635 -11.77 -18.18 -0.54
N HIS A 636 -11.79 -19.40 -1.06
CA HIS A 636 -12.71 -19.82 -2.12
C HIS A 636 -13.96 -20.50 -1.57
N TRP A 637 -15.05 -20.41 -2.33
CA TRP A 637 -16.33 -20.97 -1.95
C TRP A 637 -16.51 -22.47 -2.28
N LYS A 638 -17.13 -23.14 -1.31
CA LYS A 638 -18.07 -24.28 -1.38
C LYS A 638 -17.51 -25.68 -1.66
N MET A 639 -17.98 -26.62 -0.81
CA MET A 639 -18.10 -28.06 -1.04
C MET A 639 -19.53 -28.41 -1.48
N GLY A 640 -19.71 -29.21 -2.52
CA GLY A 640 -20.94 -29.97 -2.80
C GLY A 640 -21.52 -29.89 -4.23
N PRO A 641 -22.23 -30.94 -4.71
CA PRO A 641 -22.71 -31.10 -6.07
C PRO A 641 -24.23 -30.94 -6.12
N ALA A 642 -24.71 -30.24 -7.12
CA ALA A 642 -25.84 -30.66 -7.93
C ALA A 642 -26.12 -29.54 -8.92
N ASN A 643 -25.63 -29.69 -10.14
CA ASN A 643 -26.12 -28.91 -11.25
C ASN A 643 -27.37 -29.58 -11.80
N ASP A 644 -28.53 -29.11 -11.35
CA ASP A 644 -29.81 -29.46 -11.99
C ASP A 644 -30.16 -28.48 -13.14
N GLY A 645 -29.28 -27.52 -13.42
CA GLY A 645 -29.48 -26.51 -14.45
C GLY A 645 -30.27 -25.28 -13.98
N SER A 646 -30.49 -25.09 -12.67
CA SER A 646 -31.11 -23.88 -12.11
C SER A 646 -30.08 -22.86 -11.60
N CYS A 647 -30.44 -21.57 -11.65
CA CYS A 647 -29.64 -20.47 -11.12
C CYS A 647 -30.07 -20.10 -9.70
N GLY A 648 -29.13 -19.76 -8.83
CA GLY A 648 -29.37 -19.44 -7.41
C GLY A 648 -28.51 -20.31 -6.50
N GLU A 649 -28.88 -20.46 -5.22
CA GLU A 649 -28.21 -21.17 -4.09
C GLU A 649 -27.70 -22.61 -4.35
N GLN A 650 -27.71 -23.07 -5.59
CA GLN A 650 -27.34 -24.41 -6.06
C GLN A 650 -26.23 -24.37 -7.13
N THR A 651 -25.27 -23.44 -7.00
CA THR A 651 -24.07 -23.41 -7.85
C THR A 651 -23.09 -24.54 -7.51
N TRP A 652 -22.31 -24.99 -8.50
CA TRP A 652 -21.21 -25.94 -8.33
C TRP A 652 -20.20 -25.44 -7.28
N GLY A 653 -19.76 -26.30 -6.37
CA GLY A 653 -18.58 -26.05 -5.54
C GLY A 653 -17.27 -26.31 -6.32
N LEU A 654 -16.14 -25.81 -5.82
CA LEU A 654 -14.82 -26.24 -6.30
C LEU A 654 -14.44 -27.63 -5.77
N PHE A 655 -15.14 -28.05 -4.72
CA PHE A 655 -14.98 -29.35 -4.07
C PHE A 655 -16.32 -30.09 -4.04
N GLU A 656 -16.28 -31.41 -4.06
CA GLU A 656 -17.38 -32.31 -3.74
C GLU A 656 -17.63 -32.33 -2.20
N PRO A 657 -18.74 -32.90 -1.69
CA PRO A 657 -19.04 -32.95 -0.24
C PRO A 657 -18.04 -33.78 0.54
N ASP A 658 -17.32 -34.67 -0.14
CA ASP A 658 -16.23 -35.45 0.44
C ASP A 658 -14.89 -34.70 0.38
N GLY A 659 -14.88 -33.42 -0.02
CA GLY A 659 -13.68 -32.59 -0.09
C GLY A 659 -12.80 -32.83 -1.32
N SER A 660 -13.15 -33.73 -2.23
CA SER A 660 -12.37 -33.93 -3.47
C SER A 660 -12.57 -32.76 -4.44
N ALA A 661 -11.49 -32.31 -5.11
CA ALA A 661 -11.58 -31.24 -6.10
C ALA A 661 -12.38 -31.66 -7.34
N VAL A 662 -13.28 -30.80 -7.82
CA VAL A 662 -14.10 -31.05 -9.03
C VAL A 662 -13.30 -30.81 -10.32
N CYS A 663 -12.22 -30.03 -10.24
CA CYS A 663 -11.36 -29.70 -11.37
C CYS A 663 -10.19 -30.68 -11.49
N GLU A 664 -10.16 -31.45 -12.57
CA GLU A 664 -9.03 -32.34 -12.89
C GLU A 664 -7.71 -31.54 -13.02
N ASP A 665 -6.63 -32.15 -12.56
CA ASP A 665 -5.24 -31.65 -12.63
C ASP A 665 -5.03 -30.26 -12.01
N ILE A 666 -5.93 -29.81 -11.12
CA ILE A 666 -5.87 -28.47 -10.53
C ILE A 666 -4.60 -28.27 -9.69
N TRP A 667 -4.11 -29.34 -9.07
CA TRP A 667 -2.94 -29.35 -8.19
C TRP A 667 -1.61 -29.59 -8.93
N ASP A 668 -1.63 -29.77 -10.25
CA ASP A 668 -0.42 -29.89 -11.08
C ASP A 668 0.13 -28.54 -11.57
N ILE A 669 -0.54 -27.44 -11.20
CA ILE A 669 -0.21 -26.04 -11.52
C ILE A 669 0.65 -25.47 -10.41
#